data_AF-A0A6P0TS35-F1
#
_entry.id   AF-A0A6P0TS35-F1
#
_cell.length_a   1.000
_cell.length_b   1.000
_cell.length_c   1.000
_cell.angle_alpha   90.00
_cell.angle_beta   90.00
_cell.angle_gamma   90.00
#
_symmetry.space_group_name_H-M   'P 1'
#
loop_
_entity.id
_entity.type
_entity.pdbx_description
1 polymer ?
#
loop_
_entity_poly.entity_id
_entity_poly.type
_entity_poly.pdbx_seq_one_letter_code
_entity_poly.pdbx_strand_id
1 'polypeptide(L)'
;MENYLENYRRRNLRGRSFKNQNLSHEDFSYSDIRGTNFTNANLTGANFSYALAGFTKAQKIILSILIFFLSTTSVFATFTAVYIPLKFLIPKPSNPIPIYIGFLIFLLLELINIGILLVTIRQGIKKTLAYLFSGIPLMIFIIPALAAFAMSEKNLSKWFNFLGINQPPSPGIIELSKELKAFRSGNLIEGVTNLLTNADSVNIVVSIIVSLIISVGAILVLITTLSLAVVLAEIKSEKHQKNSVIAWSRIFTIIITGSVVKNIDDRYGRFMFSSEPTKGVVLGIGTYLIAIILSILLISIASYLTRKILAEDENNLTIRRLAVAIGAIGGTSFKNANLTETNFSNACLKSTDFRLANVTHTLWRKAEYLTFARVGTTILIDPKVRELLVTGNGKNQQYISVNLRGANLRNADLTQSNLTIADLNEAALEGACLNGANLKEVLAIGTNFTQAKMTGVCLESWNINHTTILDEVESEYIYLLESAKPQTNDRERRPSSGNFAPGDFTKLFTANFHTVDLIFRNGIDGKALMSAFQRVKRENEGMSMAIQNMENKGDGIVVIKINVPGEASKGKIHQQLTQFYQEDVNKLAEKYQEKSLNPEEKILLYRQYGEYMMSLVSQILIGQESVALSHILPKTSSRTQSSLADALAELRIAIEAEVWLTSEDKDEAFKQVDILVKMKDLSTAENQKLAKSAINILREIIGKHPAAEWMKADFKLVVNSLFLNE
;
A
#
# COMPACT_ATOMS: atom_id res chain seq x y z
N MET A 1 11.37 39.97 32.20
CA MET A 1 12.50 39.03 32.17
C MET A 1 12.81 38.77 30.72
N GLU A 2 13.95 39.26 30.26
CA GLU A 2 14.42 39.13 28.88
C GLU A 2 14.48 37.64 28.48
N ASN A 3 13.81 37.33 27.36
CA ASN A 3 13.97 36.06 26.65
C ASN A 3 15.43 35.93 26.20
N TYR A 4 16.23 35.20 26.99
CA TYR A 4 17.38 34.52 26.43
C TYR A 4 16.84 33.45 25.47
N LEU A 5 16.61 33.82 24.21
CA LEU A 5 16.57 32.85 23.12
C LEU A 5 17.90 32.10 23.16
N GLU A 6 17.89 30.88 23.70
CA GLU A 6 19.08 30.03 23.74
C GLU A 6 19.50 29.74 22.31
N ASN A 7 20.47 30.50 21.81
CA ASN A 7 20.94 30.33 20.45
C ASN A 7 21.76 29.02 20.31
N TYR A 8 21.13 28.00 19.71
CA TYR A 8 21.72 26.68 19.45
C TYR A 8 22.63 26.64 18.20
N ARG A 9 22.67 27.72 17.42
CA ARG A 9 23.46 27.84 16.20
C ARG A 9 24.94 27.59 16.47
N ARG A 10 25.59 26.77 15.64
CA ARG A 10 27.02 26.41 15.75
C ARG A 10 27.44 25.79 17.09
N ARG A 11 26.50 25.37 17.94
CA ARG A 11 26.81 24.75 19.23
C ARG A 11 27.16 23.28 19.08
N ASN A 12 27.96 22.79 20.02
CA ASN A 12 28.16 21.35 20.22
C ASN A 12 27.11 20.82 21.20
N LEU A 13 26.14 20.08 20.68
CA LEU A 13 25.00 19.55 21.43
C LEU A 13 25.05 18.03 21.53
N ARG A 14 26.20 17.42 21.24
CA ARG A 14 26.35 15.97 21.19
C ARG A 14 25.84 15.27 22.45
N GLY A 15 24.99 14.28 22.27
CA GLY A 15 24.43 13.48 23.36
C GLY A 15 23.44 14.23 24.27
N ARG A 16 23.12 15.50 24.00
CA ARG A 16 22.12 16.23 24.79
C ARG A 16 20.72 15.67 24.55
N SER A 17 19.83 15.93 25.49
CA SER A 17 18.43 15.53 25.38
C SER A 17 17.53 16.75 25.40
N PHE A 18 16.75 16.90 24.33
CA PHE A 18 15.66 17.85 24.16
C PHE A 18 14.30 17.14 24.09
N LYS A 19 14.23 15.93 24.65
CA LYS A 19 13.03 15.10 24.64
C LYS A 19 11.84 15.86 25.25
N ASN A 20 10.69 15.81 24.56
CA ASN A 20 9.44 16.47 24.95
C ASN A 20 9.51 18.01 25.07
N GLN A 21 10.56 18.67 24.56
CA GLN A 21 10.66 20.12 24.65
C GLN A 21 9.95 20.82 23.50
N ASN A 22 9.50 22.05 23.74
CA ASN A 22 9.05 22.95 22.68
C ASN A 22 10.24 23.80 22.22
N LEU A 23 10.67 23.56 20.98
CA LEU A 23 11.80 24.17 20.30
C LEU A 23 11.35 24.71 18.93
N SER A 24 10.10 25.14 18.85
CA SER A 24 9.55 25.74 17.64
C SER A 24 10.33 27.00 17.28
N HIS A 25 10.64 27.15 15.99
CA HIS A 25 11.39 28.26 15.40
C HIS A 25 12.83 28.46 15.91
N GLU A 26 13.37 27.50 16.68
CA GLU A 26 14.75 27.57 17.15
C GLU A 26 15.78 27.32 16.04
N ASP A 27 16.94 27.97 16.15
CA ASP A 27 18.03 27.85 15.17
C ASP A 27 19.14 26.91 15.64
N PHE A 28 19.17 25.71 15.05
CA PHE A 28 20.20 24.69 15.21
C PHE A 28 21.19 24.67 14.03
N SER A 29 21.21 25.68 13.17
CA SER A 29 22.05 25.65 11.97
C SER A 29 23.54 25.53 12.31
N TYR A 30 24.28 24.74 11.53
CA TYR A 30 25.70 24.43 11.73
C TYR A 30 26.05 23.76 13.09
N SER A 31 25.06 23.31 13.87
CA SER A 31 25.31 22.68 15.16
C SER A 31 25.75 21.22 15.00
N ASP A 32 26.48 20.71 16.00
CA ASP A 32 26.82 19.30 16.10
C ASP A 32 25.84 18.60 17.03
N ILE A 33 24.86 17.90 16.43
CA ILE A 33 23.75 17.24 17.13
C ILE A 33 23.90 15.73 17.20
N ARG A 34 25.11 15.18 17.01
CA ARG A 34 25.33 13.74 17.03
C ARG A 34 24.93 13.11 18.38
N GLY A 35 24.06 12.12 18.33
CA GLY A 35 23.51 11.42 19.50
C GLY A 35 22.50 12.26 20.30
N THR A 36 22.07 13.41 19.78
CA THR A 36 21.07 14.25 20.45
C THR A 36 19.69 13.62 20.37
N ASN A 37 18.92 13.73 21.45
CA ASN A 37 17.59 13.17 21.55
C ASN A 37 16.49 14.25 21.48
N PHE A 38 15.84 14.38 20.33
CA PHE A 38 14.67 15.24 20.09
C PHE A 38 13.36 14.43 20.09
N THR A 39 13.32 13.26 20.73
CA THR A 39 12.12 12.42 20.72
C THR A 39 10.93 13.18 21.31
N ASN A 40 9.78 13.17 20.63
CA ASN A 40 8.57 13.92 21.00
C ASN A 40 8.75 15.45 21.11
N ALA A 41 9.84 16.03 20.61
CA ALA A 41 10.01 17.48 20.64
C ALA A 41 9.08 18.15 19.62
N ASN A 42 8.61 19.36 19.95
CA ASN A 42 7.98 20.24 18.97
C ASN A 42 9.08 21.06 18.29
N LEU A 43 9.30 20.84 17.00
CA LEU A 43 10.36 21.47 16.21
C LEU A 43 9.78 22.21 14.99
N THR A 44 8.51 22.62 15.07
CA THR A 44 7.85 23.36 14.00
C THR A 44 8.66 24.58 13.60
N GLY A 45 8.97 24.72 12.31
CA GLY A 45 9.76 25.84 11.77
C GLY A 45 11.22 25.92 12.25
N ALA A 46 11.74 24.93 12.97
CA ALA A 46 13.13 24.92 13.45
C ALA A 46 14.13 24.81 12.28
N ASN A 47 15.32 25.39 12.45
CA ASN A 47 16.35 25.40 11.42
C ASN A 47 17.52 24.48 11.77
N PHE A 48 17.66 23.36 11.07
CA PHE A 48 18.79 22.42 11.17
C PHE A 48 19.71 22.46 9.94
N SER A 49 19.67 23.54 9.15
CA SER A 49 20.53 23.64 7.98
C SER A 49 22.02 23.47 8.34
N TYR A 50 22.74 22.66 7.56
CA TYR A 50 24.15 22.31 7.82
C TYR A 50 24.43 21.62 9.17
N ALA A 51 23.43 21.15 9.91
CA ALA A 51 23.66 20.43 11.16
C ALA A 51 24.30 19.05 10.93
N LEU A 52 25.13 18.62 11.88
CA LEU A 52 25.78 17.31 11.85
C LEU A 52 25.07 16.35 12.80
N ALA A 53 24.28 15.42 12.25
CA ALA A 53 23.61 14.35 12.99
C ALA A 53 24.36 13.01 12.90
N GLY A 54 23.94 12.06 13.72
CA GLY A 54 24.47 10.69 13.74
C GLY A 54 25.24 10.33 14.99
N PHE A 55 26.36 9.60 14.86
CA PHE A 55 27.03 8.96 15.99
C PHE A 55 28.02 9.82 16.76
N THR A 56 28.01 9.67 18.08
CA THR A 56 29.13 10.08 18.94
C THR A 56 30.35 9.18 18.71
N LYS A 57 31.53 9.62 19.20
CA LYS A 57 32.78 8.83 19.09
C LYS A 57 32.65 7.44 19.74
N ALA A 58 32.00 7.37 20.91
CA ALA A 58 31.79 6.11 21.63
C ALA A 58 30.94 5.12 20.82
N GLN A 59 29.87 5.59 20.17
CA GLN A 59 29.00 4.74 19.34
C GLN A 59 29.71 4.24 18.09
N LYS A 60 30.58 5.06 17.48
CA LYS A 60 31.43 4.60 16.38
C LYS A 60 32.34 3.44 16.81
N ILE A 61 32.85 3.45 18.05
CA ILE A 61 33.67 2.34 18.60
C ILE A 61 32.82 1.10 18.80
N ILE A 62 31.66 1.20 19.48
CA ILE A 62 30.74 0.07 19.70
C ILE A 62 30.35 -0.57 18.37
N LEU A 63 29.99 0.25 17.37
CA LEU A 63 29.65 -0.25 16.04
C LEU A 63 30.84 -0.93 15.35
N SER A 64 32.07 -0.47 15.60
CA SER A 64 33.29 -1.13 15.07
C SER A 64 33.47 -2.52 15.64
N ILE A 65 33.26 -2.66 16.95
CA ILE A 65 33.34 -3.93 17.65
C ILE A 65 32.28 -4.89 17.11
N LEU A 66 31.04 -4.42 16.92
CA LEU A 66 29.97 -5.22 16.33
C LEU A 66 30.30 -5.68 14.90
N ILE A 67 30.79 -4.78 14.04
CA ILE A 67 31.20 -5.11 12.67
C ILE A 67 32.31 -6.16 12.68
N PHE A 68 33.28 -6.05 13.61
CA PHE A 68 34.33 -7.04 13.78
C PHE A 68 33.76 -8.42 14.13
N PHE A 69 32.90 -8.52 15.15
CA PHE A 69 32.26 -9.79 15.52
C PHE A 69 31.45 -10.41 14.37
N LEU A 70 30.63 -9.61 13.68
CA LEU A 70 29.86 -10.08 12.52
C LEU A 70 30.77 -10.62 11.40
N SER A 71 31.90 -9.96 11.18
CA SER A 71 32.90 -10.40 10.21
C SER A 71 33.56 -11.72 10.64
N THR A 72 33.89 -11.88 11.92
CA THR A 72 34.46 -13.13 12.46
C THR A 72 33.47 -14.30 12.33
N THR A 73 32.19 -14.09 12.65
CA THR A 73 31.15 -15.13 12.50
C THR A 73 30.98 -15.54 11.04
N SER A 74 31.01 -14.56 10.12
CA SER A 74 30.95 -14.81 8.68
C SER A 74 32.08 -15.73 8.21
N VAL A 75 33.30 -15.50 8.69
CA VAL A 75 34.46 -16.34 8.34
C VAL A 75 34.29 -17.78 8.85
N PHE A 76 33.84 -17.97 10.09
CA PHE A 76 33.55 -19.30 10.63
C PHE A 76 32.46 -20.04 9.84
N ALA A 77 31.45 -19.30 9.39
CA ALA A 77 30.38 -19.85 8.56
C ALA A 77 30.89 -20.23 7.16
N THR A 78 31.75 -19.42 6.53
CA THR A 78 32.41 -19.81 5.26
C THR A 78 33.23 -21.09 5.44
N PHE A 79 34.00 -21.17 6.53
CA PHE A 79 34.77 -22.37 6.85
C PHE A 79 33.86 -23.61 6.91
N THR A 80 32.75 -23.54 7.64
CA THR A 80 31.83 -24.67 7.79
C THR A 80 31.17 -25.06 6.46
N ALA A 81 30.78 -24.06 5.64
CA ALA A 81 30.17 -24.27 4.32
C ALA A 81 31.11 -24.97 3.32
N VAL A 82 32.42 -24.77 3.43
CA VAL A 82 33.44 -25.38 2.55
C VAL A 82 33.97 -26.69 3.11
N TYR A 83 34.22 -26.76 4.42
CA TYR A 83 34.80 -27.93 5.08
C TYR A 83 33.90 -29.16 5.04
N ILE A 84 32.60 -28.98 5.32
CA ILE A 84 31.66 -30.10 5.42
C ILE A 84 31.51 -30.86 4.09
N PRO A 85 31.36 -30.21 2.93
CA PRO A 85 31.39 -30.90 1.65
C PRO A 85 32.74 -31.59 1.41
N LEU A 86 33.85 -30.87 1.60
CA LEU A 86 35.19 -31.39 1.31
C LEU A 86 35.55 -32.65 2.11
N LYS A 87 35.04 -32.81 3.34
CA LYS A 87 35.31 -34.02 4.15
C LYS A 87 34.90 -35.33 3.45
N PHE A 88 33.92 -35.29 2.53
CA PHE A 88 33.44 -36.47 1.80
C PHE A 88 34.35 -36.85 0.62
N LEU A 89 35.22 -35.94 0.18
CA LEU A 89 36.26 -36.22 -0.80
C LEU A 89 37.41 -37.05 -0.19
N ILE A 90 37.47 -37.14 1.15
CA ILE A 90 38.58 -37.68 1.92
C ILE A 90 38.19 -39.05 2.50
N PRO A 91 38.66 -40.18 1.93
CA PRO A 91 38.38 -41.50 2.48
C PRO A 91 39.04 -41.68 3.85
N LYS A 92 38.31 -42.25 4.83
CA LYS A 92 38.85 -42.55 6.16
C LYS A 92 39.71 -43.82 6.11
N PRO A 93 40.80 -43.92 6.91
CA PRO A 93 41.64 -45.13 6.95
C PRO A 93 40.93 -46.36 7.51
N SER A 94 39.96 -46.19 8.42
CA SER A 94 39.26 -47.30 9.09
C SER A 94 38.12 -47.89 8.26
N ASN A 95 37.52 -47.12 7.34
CA ASN A 95 36.38 -47.56 6.53
C ASN A 95 36.30 -46.74 5.22
N PRO A 96 36.94 -47.20 4.13
CA PRO A 96 37.06 -46.41 2.91
C PRO A 96 35.73 -46.45 2.13
N ILE A 97 34.94 -45.38 2.22
CA ILE A 97 33.92 -45.12 1.20
C ILE A 97 34.65 -45.04 -0.15
N PRO A 98 34.23 -45.76 -1.20
CA PRO A 98 34.89 -45.68 -2.49
C PRO A 98 34.94 -44.23 -2.98
N ILE A 99 36.11 -43.78 -3.43
CA ILE A 99 36.39 -42.37 -3.78
C ILE A 99 35.33 -41.78 -4.72
N TYR A 100 34.84 -42.56 -5.68
CA TYR A 100 33.81 -42.12 -6.63
C TYR A 100 32.45 -41.85 -5.97
N ILE A 101 32.07 -42.61 -4.92
CA ILE A 101 30.84 -42.40 -4.13
C ILE A 101 30.99 -41.13 -3.28
N GLY A 102 32.13 -40.97 -2.61
CA GLY A 102 32.44 -39.75 -1.85
C GLY A 102 32.44 -38.49 -2.73
N PHE A 103 33.01 -38.59 -3.92
CA PHE A 103 33.00 -37.53 -4.93
C PHE A 103 31.58 -37.17 -5.42
N LEU A 104 30.73 -38.17 -5.66
CA LEU A 104 29.33 -37.95 -6.05
C LEU A 104 28.55 -37.22 -4.94
N ILE A 105 28.73 -37.62 -3.68
CA ILE A 105 28.11 -36.98 -2.51
C ILE A 105 28.58 -35.52 -2.39
N PHE A 106 29.88 -35.29 -2.53
CA PHE A 106 30.46 -33.94 -2.55
C PHE A 106 29.78 -33.06 -3.62
N LEU A 107 29.68 -33.56 -4.86
CA LEU A 107 29.08 -32.84 -5.97
C LEU A 107 27.60 -32.52 -5.71
N LEU A 108 26.84 -33.46 -5.16
CA LEU A 108 25.43 -33.24 -4.78
C LEU A 108 25.26 -32.16 -3.72
N LEU A 109 26.09 -32.17 -2.67
CA LEU A 109 26.06 -31.15 -1.62
C LEU A 109 26.38 -29.76 -2.18
N GLU A 110 27.39 -29.66 -3.05
CA GLU A 110 27.76 -28.40 -3.70
C GLU A 110 26.66 -27.89 -4.65
N LEU A 111 26.04 -28.76 -5.43
CA LEU A 111 24.93 -28.35 -6.31
C LEU A 111 23.75 -27.78 -5.51
N ILE A 112 23.42 -28.35 -4.35
CA ILE A 112 22.34 -27.84 -3.50
C ILE A 112 22.72 -26.48 -2.90
N ASN A 113 23.94 -26.33 -2.41
CA ASN A 113 24.49 -25.07 -1.92
C ASN A 113 24.42 -23.97 -3.01
N ILE A 114 24.87 -24.28 -4.23
CA ILE A 114 24.80 -23.37 -5.39
C ILE A 114 23.35 -23.03 -5.73
N GLY A 115 22.44 -24.01 -5.73
CA GLY A 115 21.01 -23.79 -5.98
C GLY A 115 20.39 -22.80 -4.99
N ILE A 116 20.69 -22.94 -3.69
CA ILE A 116 20.22 -22.04 -2.63
C ILE A 116 20.78 -20.62 -2.80
N LEU A 117 22.05 -20.51 -3.20
CA LEU A 117 22.67 -19.22 -3.51
C LEU A 117 21.98 -18.55 -4.71
N LEU A 118 21.71 -19.30 -5.78
CA LEU A 118 20.99 -18.79 -6.96
C LEU A 118 19.57 -18.34 -6.63
N VAL A 119 18.85 -19.10 -5.79
CA VAL A 119 17.53 -18.71 -5.29
C VAL A 119 17.65 -17.42 -4.47
N THR A 120 18.64 -17.31 -3.58
CA THR A 120 18.86 -16.09 -2.79
C THR A 120 19.16 -14.87 -3.66
N ILE A 121 19.95 -15.05 -4.72
CA ILE A 121 20.28 -14.01 -5.70
C ILE A 121 19.05 -13.54 -6.47
N ARG A 122 18.22 -14.49 -6.94
CA ARG A 122 17.07 -14.18 -7.82
C ARG A 122 15.84 -13.74 -7.05
N GLN A 123 15.62 -14.31 -5.88
CA GLN A 123 14.35 -14.23 -5.15
C GLN A 123 14.48 -13.57 -3.77
N GLY A 124 15.70 -13.30 -3.31
CA GLY A 124 15.96 -12.69 -2.01
C GLY A 124 15.88 -13.66 -0.84
N ILE A 125 16.46 -13.24 0.29
CA ILE A 125 16.66 -14.10 1.45
C ILE A 125 15.37 -14.57 2.11
N LYS A 126 14.29 -13.77 2.05
CA LYS A 126 13.00 -14.13 2.63
C LYS A 126 12.41 -15.37 1.94
N LYS A 127 12.47 -15.41 0.60
CA LYS A 127 12.00 -16.55 -0.18
C LYS A 127 12.93 -17.75 0.03
N THR A 128 14.25 -17.56 0.09
CA THR A 128 15.19 -18.63 0.45
C THR A 128 14.86 -19.26 1.80
N LEU A 129 14.62 -18.44 2.84
CA LEU A 129 14.21 -18.93 4.15
C LEU A 129 12.88 -19.67 4.06
N ALA A 130 11.90 -19.17 3.30
CA ALA A 130 10.63 -19.87 3.10
C ALA A 130 10.82 -21.23 2.43
N TYR A 131 11.65 -21.34 1.38
CA TYR A 131 11.96 -22.63 0.74
C TYR A 131 12.65 -23.60 1.69
N LEU A 132 13.56 -23.09 2.51
CA LEU A 132 14.21 -23.90 3.53
C LEU A 132 13.21 -24.34 4.58
N PHE A 133 12.40 -23.45 5.14
CA PHE A 133 11.35 -23.79 6.10
C PHE A 133 10.18 -24.60 5.51
N SER A 134 10.03 -24.68 4.19
CA SER A 134 9.09 -25.60 3.53
C SER A 134 9.70 -26.98 3.23
N GLY A 135 11.03 -27.06 3.06
CA GLY A 135 11.75 -28.33 2.93
C GLY A 135 12.17 -28.96 4.27
N ILE A 136 12.39 -28.13 5.28
CA ILE A 136 12.75 -28.50 6.66
C ILE A 136 11.69 -29.39 7.34
N PRO A 137 10.36 -29.24 7.16
CA PRO A 137 9.35 -30.15 7.69
C PRO A 137 9.59 -31.59 7.24
N LEU A 138 9.92 -31.81 5.96
CA LEU A 138 10.27 -33.14 5.44
C LEU A 138 11.49 -33.73 6.18
N MET A 139 12.45 -32.87 6.56
CA MET A 139 13.68 -33.23 7.30
C MET A 139 13.48 -33.33 8.82
N ILE A 140 12.53 -32.57 9.38
CA ILE A 140 12.08 -32.59 10.78
C ILE A 140 11.21 -33.82 11.06
N PHE A 141 10.59 -34.45 10.06
CA PHE A 141 10.01 -35.80 10.25
C PHE A 141 11.10 -36.87 10.28
N ILE A 142 12.21 -36.68 9.57
CA ILE A 142 13.32 -37.63 9.50
C ILE A 142 14.08 -37.72 10.84
N ILE A 143 14.33 -36.61 11.55
CA ILE A 143 15.13 -36.62 12.79
C ILE A 143 14.42 -37.31 13.98
N PRO A 144 13.14 -37.05 14.31
CA PRO A 144 12.35 -37.79 15.30
C PRO A 144 11.99 -39.20 14.84
N ALA A 145 11.81 -39.45 13.54
CA ALA A 145 11.69 -40.83 13.04
C ALA A 145 12.99 -41.60 13.28
N LEU A 146 14.16 -41.01 12.98
CA LEU A 146 15.47 -41.59 13.30
C LEU A 146 15.68 -41.74 14.83
N ALA A 147 15.26 -40.76 15.64
CA ALA A 147 15.34 -40.85 17.10
C ALA A 147 14.35 -41.87 17.70
N ALA A 148 13.21 -42.12 17.05
CA ALA A 148 12.27 -43.18 17.42
C ALA A 148 12.86 -44.58 17.16
N PHE A 149 13.81 -44.70 16.24
CA PHE A 149 14.61 -45.91 16.02
C PHE A 149 15.77 -46.09 17.02
N ALA A 150 16.08 -45.10 17.87
CA ALA A 150 17.09 -45.19 18.92
C ALA A 150 16.60 -46.00 20.14
N MET A 151 16.30 -47.28 19.89
CA MET A 151 15.80 -48.25 20.86
C MET A 151 16.94 -49.07 21.47
N SER A 152 16.82 -49.49 22.73
CA SER A 152 17.73 -50.51 23.27
C SER A 152 17.66 -51.77 22.41
N GLU A 153 18.76 -52.52 22.31
CA GLU A 153 18.83 -53.74 21.50
C GLU A 153 17.64 -54.70 21.77
N LYS A 154 17.27 -54.85 23.05
CA LYS A 154 16.09 -55.61 23.49
C LYS A 154 14.76 -55.07 22.93
N ASN A 155 14.60 -53.76 22.86
CA ASN A 155 13.40 -53.13 22.31
C ASN A 155 13.39 -53.17 20.77
N LEU A 156 14.56 -53.12 20.15
CA LEU A 156 14.75 -53.21 18.72
C LEU A 156 14.39 -54.62 18.20
N SER A 157 14.80 -55.66 18.92
CA SER A 157 14.38 -57.05 18.63
C SER A 157 12.88 -57.28 18.85
N LYS A 158 12.26 -56.66 19.88
CA LYS A 158 10.79 -56.71 20.05
C LYS A 158 10.06 -56.06 18.89
N TRP A 159 10.60 -54.96 18.37
CA TRP A 159 10.03 -54.24 17.24
C TRP A 159 10.18 -55.01 15.92
N PHE A 160 11.31 -55.69 15.69
CA PHE A 160 11.49 -56.62 14.57
C PHE A 160 10.45 -57.74 14.59
N ASN A 161 10.23 -58.36 15.77
CA ASN A 161 9.20 -59.38 15.95
C ASN A 161 7.78 -58.83 15.74
N PHE A 162 7.50 -57.61 16.18
CA PHE A 162 6.21 -56.94 15.95
C PHE A 162 5.93 -56.72 14.45
N LEU A 163 6.96 -56.49 13.65
CA LEU A 163 6.87 -56.37 12.18
C LEU A 163 6.88 -57.72 11.44
N GLY A 164 6.87 -58.85 12.15
CA GLY A 164 6.94 -60.18 11.54
C GLY A 164 8.31 -60.54 10.95
N ILE A 165 9.36 -59.79 11.31
CA ILE A 165 10.74 -60.08 10.91
C ILE A 165 11.33 -61.04 11.94
N ASN A 166 11.37 -62.34 11.61
CA ASN A 166 11.83 -63.41 12.52
C ASN A 166 13.36 -63.48 12.69
N GLN A 167 14.11 -62.52 12.14
CA GLN A 167 15.57 -62.44 12.24
C GLN A 167 15.94 -61.32 13.22
N PRO A 168 16.95 -61.50 14.08
CA PRO A 168 17.42 -60.41 14.95
C PRO A 168 17.94 -59.24 14.11
N PRO A 169 17.82 -57.99 14.62
CA PRO A 169 18.37 -56.82 13.93
C PRO A 169 19.86 -57.01 13.67
N SER A 170 20.30 -56.68 12.46
CA SER A 170 21.70 -56.84 12.08
C SER A 170 22.60 -55.95 12.95
N PRO A 171 23.90 -56.30 13.13
CA PRO A 171 24.83 -55.50 13.93
C PRO A 171 24.83 -54.02 13.56
N GLY A 172 24.77 -53.70 12.26
CA GLY A 172 24.72 -52.30 11.78
C GLY A 172 23.44 -51.55 12.18
N ILE A 173 22.30 -52.23 12.34
CA ILE A 173 21.06 -51.60 12.81
C ILE A 173 21.12 -51.33 14.33
N ILE A 174 21.75 -52.23 15.09
CA ILE A 174 21.97 -52.05 16.53
C ILE A 174 22.93 -50.88 16.78
N GLU A 175 23.97 -50.77 15.96
CA GLU A 175 24.98 -49.71 16.05
C GLU A 175 24.42 -48.34 15.67
N LEU A 176 23.66 -48.26 14.56
CA LEU A 176 22.92 -47.07 14.16
C LEU A 176 21.98 -46.57 15.28
N SER A 177 21.28 -47.48 15.95
CA SER A 177 20.42 -47.15 17.08
C SER A 177 21.19 -46.57 18.28
N LYS A 178 22.37 -47.11 18.59
CA LYS A 178 23.24 -46.61 19.67
C LYS A 178 23.74 -45.19 19.38
N GLU A 179 24.12 -44.90 18.13
CA GLU A 179 24.58 -43.56 17.72
C GLU A 179 23.43 -42.54 17.74
N LEU A 180 22.23 -42.92 17.29
CA LEU A 180 21.04 -42.05 17.31
C LEU A 180 20.58 -41.74 18.74
N LYS A 181 20.95 -42.55 19.74
CA LYS A 181 20.64 -42.33 21.15
C LYS A 181 21.29 -41.06 21.73
N ALA A 182 22.41 -40.60 21.16
CA ALA A 182 23.10 -39.36 21.56
C ALA A 182 22.26 -38.09 21.29
N PHE A 183 21.30 -38.14 20.36
CA PHE A 183 20.36 -37.04 20.11
C PHE A 183 19.30 -36.88 21.20
N ARG A 184 19.09 -37.93 22.02
CA ARG A 184 18.05 -37.97 23.05
C ARG A 184 18.51 -37.37 24.40
N SER A 185 19.83 -37.27 24.63
CA SER A 185 20.41 -36.78 25.89
C SER A 185 20.51 -35.25 26.00
N GLY A 186 20.00 -34.50 25.02
CA GLY A 186 20.04 -33.02 25.01
C GLY A 186 21.39 -32.41 24.66
N ASN A 187 22.43 -33.23 24.45
CA ASN A 187 23.77 -32.76 24.12
C ASN A 187 23.98 -32.69 22.60
N LEU A 188 23.33 -31.71 21.96
CA LEU A 188 23.29 -31.55 20.49
C LEU A 188 24.70 -31.49 19.87
N ILE A 189 25.66 -30.87 20.58
CA ILE A 189 27.05 -30.74 20.16
C ILE A 189 27.73 -32.12 20.09
N GLU A 190 27.50 -32.99 21.06
CA GLU A 190 28.09 -34.33 21.11
C GLU A 190 27.47 -35.25 20.04
N GLY A 191 26.14 -35.21 19.86
CA GLY A 191 25.46 -35.96 18.79
C GLY A 191 25.91 -35.54 17.39
N VAL A 192 26.05 -34.23 17.14
CA VAL A 192 26.58 -33.70 15.87
C VAL A 192 28.06 -34.04 15.71
N THR A 193 28.87 -33.90 16.75
CA THR A 193 30.31 -34.22 16.69
C THR A 193 30.50 -35.70 16.37
N ASN A 194 29.80 -36.62 17.05
CA ASN A 194 29.86 -38.05 16.80
C ASN A 194 29.44 -38.43 15.36
N LEU A 195 28.40 -37.81 14.80
CA LEU A 195 28.03 -37.98 13.38
C LEU A 195 29.05 -37.44 12.38
N LEU A 196 29.80 -36.41 12.78
CA LEU A 196 30.86 -35.81 11.96
C LEU A 196 32.18 -36.60 12.08
N THR A 197 32.45 -37.28 13.21
CA THR A 197 33.74 -37.90 13.54
C THR A 197 33.75 -39.42 13.48
N ASN A 198 32.72 -40.13 13.92
CA ASN A 198 32.59 -41.58 13.80
C ASN A 198 31.85 -41.94 12.51
N ALA A 199 32.48 -42.76 11.66
CA ALA A 199 31.84 -43.27 10.44
C ALA A 199 31.89 -44.80 10.37
N ASP A 200 32.15 -45.48 11.48
CA ASP A 200 32.27 -46.93 11.44
C ASP A 200 30.89 -47.61 11.36
N SER A 201 29.77 -46.87 11.54
CA SER A 201 28.41 -47.44 11.60
C SER A 201 27.22 -46.57 11.17
N VAL A 202 27.44 -45.31 10.78
CA VAL A 202 26.34 -44.40 10.42
C VAL A 202 25.79 -44.74 9.02
N ASN A 203 24.47 -44.83 8.88
CA ASN A 203 23.78 -44.87 7.58
C ASN A 203 24.19 -43.62 6.76
N ILE A 204 24.94 -43.83 5.66
CA ILE A 204 25.48 -42.77 4.77
C ILE A 204 24.43 -41.68 4.48
N VAL A 205 23.17 -42.07 4.34
CA VAL A 205 22.02 -41.19 4.13
C VAL A 205 21.84 -40.16 5.26
N VAL A 206 21.94 -40.57 6.53
CA VAL A 206 21.80 -39.69 7.69
C VAL A 206 22.94 -38.68 7.76
N SER A 207 24.18 -39.11 7.48
CA SER A 207 25.35 -38.23 7.46
C SER A 207 25.24 -37.16 6.36
N ILE A 208 24.71 -37.52 5.19
CA ILE A 208 24.45 -36.58 4.08
C ILE A 208 23.41 -35.54 4.49
N ILE A 209 22.29 -35.99 5.05
CA ILE A 209 21.17 -35.12 5.50
C ILE A 209 21.65 -34.10 6.53
N VAL A 210 22.37 -34.55 7.57
CA VAL A 210 22.89 -33.67 8.62
C VAL A 210 23.94 -32.71 8.07
N SER A 211 24.84 -33.19 7.21
CA SER A 211 25.86 -32.37 6.56
C SER A 211 25.25 -31.28 5.67
N LEU A 212 24.17 -31.61 4.96
CA LEU A 212 23.42 -30.67 4.14
C LEU A 212 22.82 -29.54 5.00
N ILE A 213 22.12 -29.87 6.10
CA ILE A 213 21.51 -28.87 6.99
C ILE A 213 22.56 -27.89 7.51
N ILE A 214 23.70 -28.39 7.99
CA ILE A 214 24.75 -27.56 8.58
C ILE A 214 25.39 -26.66 7.50
N SER A 215 25.72 -27.21 6.33
CA SER A 215 26.30 -26.46 5.21
C SER A 215 25.37 -25.33 4.74
N VAL A 216 24.09 -25.64 4.58
CA VAL A 216 23.07 -24.67 4.17
C VAL A 216 22.88 -23.57 5.20
N GLY A 217 22.80 -23.94 6.49
CA GLY A 217 22.74 -22.98 7.59
C GLY A 217 23.95 -22.05 7.61
N ALA A 218 25.15 -22.59 7.38
CA ALA A 218 26.38 -21.82 7.33
C ALA A 218 26.40 -20.81 6.17
N ILE A 219 25.88 -21.16 4.98
CA ILE A 219 25.76 -20.21 3.86
C ILE A 219 24.82 -19.04 4.20
N LEU A 220 23.68 -19.32 4.84
CA LEU A 220 22.76 -18.25 5.27
C LEU A 220 23.39 -17.33 6.32
N VAL A 221 24.07 -17.90 7.31
CA VAL A 221 24.79 -17.14 8.34
C VAL A 221 25.86 -16.26 7.69
N LEU A 222 26.63 -16.81 6.74
CA LEU A 222 27.63 -16.08 5.96
C LEU A 222 27.02 -14.88 5.24
N ILE A 223 25.96 -15.09 4.45
CA ILE A 223 25.33 -14.03 3.66
C ILE A 223 24.76 -12.94 4.56
N THR A 224 24.03 -13.32 5.61
CA THR A 224 23.37 -12.36 6.51
C THR A 224 24.36 -11.52 7.30
N THR A 225 25.33 -12.16 7.95
CA THR A 225 26.31 -11.47 8.81
C THR A 225 27.25 -10.58 8.01
N LEU A 226 27.72 -11.03 6.84
CA LEU A 226 28.59 -10.23 5.98
C LEU A 226 27.84 -9.04 5.37
N SER A 227 26.65 -9.28 4.84
CA SER A 227 25.84 -8.19 4.27
C SER A 227 25.51 -7.14 5.32
N LEU A 228 25.17 -7.57 6.54
CA LEU A 228 24.92 -6.68 7.66
C LEU A 228 26.18 -5.88 8.03
N ALA A 229 27.34 -6.53 8.14
CA ALA A 229 28.61 -5.89 8.46
C ALA A 229 28.98 -4.80 7.43
N VAL A 230 28.84 -5.07 6.13
CA VAL A 230 29.17 -4.10 5.08
C VAL A 230 28.19 -2.92 5.09
N VAL A 231 26.89 -3.17 5.22
CA VAL A 231 25.92 -2.06 5.27
C VAL A 231 26.15 -1.19 6.51
N LEU A 232 26.43 -1.79 7.67
CA LEU A 232 26.81 -1.05 8.88
C LEU A 232 28.12 -0.27 8.70
N ALA A 233 29.08 -0.82 7.96
CA ALA A 233 30.32 -0.11 7.62
C ALA A 233 30.06 1.09 6.69
N GLU A 234 29.15 0.97 5.71
CA GLU A 234 28.75 2.10 4.85
C GLU A 234 28.04 3.18 5.69
N ILE A 235 27.13 2.77 6.58
CA ILE A 235 26.47 3.65 7.56
C ILE A 235 27.48 4.27 8.52
N LYS A 236 28.65 3.67 8.76
CA LYS A 236 29.70 4.24 9.61
C LYS A 236 30.65 5.16 8.84
N SER A 237 30.96 4.87 7.57
CA SER A 237 32.07 5.45 6.79
C SER A 237 31.91 6.94 6.47
N GLU A 238 32.96 7.73 6.72
CA GLU A 238 33.13 9.10 6.20
C GLU A 238 33.97 9.00 4.92
N LYS A 239 33.31 8.75 3.78
CA LYS A 239 33.83 8.79 2.39
C LYS A 239 35.06 7.91 2.00
N HIS A 240 35.93 7.46 2.91
CA HIS A 240 37.25 6.85 2.58
C HIS A 240 37.56 5.45 3.16
N GLN A 241 36.68 4.79 3.93
CA GLN A 241 36.97 3.46 4.51
C GLN A 241 36.24 2.27 3.86
N LYS A 242 35.60 2.48 2.70
CA LYS A 242 34.72 1.51 2.03
C LYS A 242 35.36 0.14 1.74
N ASN A 243 36.68 0.11 1.54
CA ASN A 243 37.39 -1.09 1.07
C ASN A 243 37.92 -1.98 2.20
N SER A 244 38.01 -1.48 3.45
CA SER A 244 38.73 -2.20 4.52
C SER A 244 37.96 -3.41 5.04
N VAL A 245 36.65 -3.29 5.31
CA VAL A 245 35.84 -4.38 5.89
C VAL A 245 35.71 -5.57 4.92
N ILE A 246 35.50 -5.29 3.63
CA ILE A 246 35.45 -6.30 2.57
C ILE A 246 36.83 -6.94 2.36
N ALA A 247 37.92 -6.16 2.45
CA ALA A 247 39.28 -6.70 2.30
C ALA A 247 39.67 -7.59 3.49
N TRP A 248 39.37 -7.19 4.72
CA TRP A 248 39.67 -7.98 5.93
C TRP A 248 38.89 -9.29 5.96
N SER A 249 37.59 -9.30 5.63
CA SER A 249 36.82 -10.55 5.59
C SER A 249 37.39 -11.54 4.56
N ARG A 250 37.87 -11.05 3.40
CA ARG A 250 38.51 -11.87 2.35
C ARG A 250 39.85 -12.46 2.78
N ILE A 251 40.69 -11.67 3.43
CA ILE A 251 42.02 -12.12 3.92
C ILE A 251 41.85 -13.19 5.00
N PHE A 252 40.94 -12.99 5.95
CA PHE A 252 40.69 -13.96 7.03
C PHE A 252 40.09 -15.27 6.51
N THR A 253 39.18 -15.24 5.52
CA THR A 253 38.69 -16.46 4.87
C THR A 253 39.83 -17.26 4.25
N ILE A 254 40.76 -16.62 3.53
CA ILE A 254 41.89 -17.31 2.89
C ILE A 254 42.82 -17.95 3.93
N ILE A 255 43.16 -17.22 5.01
CA ILE A 255 44.05 -17.72 6.08
C ILE A 255 43.41 -18.89 6.84
N ILE A 256 42.11 -18.81 7.14
CA ILE A 256 41.39 -19.86 7.88
C ILE A 256 41.17 -21.09 7.00
N THR A 257 40.81 -20.93 5.71
CA THR A 257 40.77 -22.05 4.76
C THR A 257 42.14 -22.73 4.67
N GLY A 258 43.25 -21.98 4.64
CA GLY A 258 44.60 -22.56 4.68
C GLY A 258 44.93 -23.33 5.97
N SER A 259 44.52 -22.81 7.13
CA SER A 259 44.74 -23.45 8.45
C SER A 259 43.94 -24.74 8.63
N VAL A 260 42.76 -24.77 8.02
CA VAL A 260 41.84 -25.91 8.03
C VAL A 260 42.35 -27.02 7.15
N VAL A 261 42.83 -26.68 5.96
CA VAL A 261 43.38 -27.69 5.08
C VAL A 261 44.64 -28.28 5.69
N LYS A 262 45.41 -27.53 6.48
CA LYS A 262 46.51 -28.08 7.31
C LYS A 262 46.05 -29.11 8.36
N ASN A 263 44.94 -28.89 9.06
CA ASN A 263 44.38 -29.89 10.00
C ASN A 263 43.79 -31.12 9.28
N ILE A 264 43.32 -30.94 8.05
CA ILE A 264 42.95 -32.04 7.15
C ILE A 264 44.22 -32.80 6.70
N ASP A 265 45.30 -32.07 6.43
CA ASP A 265 46.61 -32.56 6.01
C ASP A 265 47.25 -33.44 7.09
N ASP A 266 47.07 -33.17 8.39
CA ASP A 266 47.55 -34.06 9.46
C ASP A 266 46.90 -35.46 9.42
N ARG A 267 45.66 -35.58 8.91
CA ARG A 267 45.03 -36.89 8.62
C ARG A 267 45.56 -37.51 7.33
N TYR A 268 45.88 -36.69 6.32
CA TYR A 268 46.50 -37.13 5.08
C TYR A 268 47.95 -37.54 5.23
N GLY A 269 48.76 -36.87 6.06
CA GLY A 269 50.16 -37.22 6.31
C GLY A 269 50.30 -38.67 6.73
N ARG A 270 49.39 -39.16 7.59
CA ARG A 270 49.34 -40.58 7.97
C ARG A 270 49.04 -41.54 6.81
N PHE A 271 48.29 -41.11 5.78
CA PHE A 271 48.02 -41.89 4.55
C PHE A 271 49.14 -41.70 3.50
N MET A 272 49.72 -40.50 3.43
CA MET A 272 50.82 -40.07 2.56
C MET A 272 52.09 -40.91 2.80
N PHE A 273 52.29 -41.37 4.03
CA PHE A 273 53.43 -42.20 4.44
C PHE A 273 53.15 -43.72 4.49
N SER A 274 51.96 -44.21 4.15
CA SER A 274 51.61 -45.63 4.35
C SER A 274 51.33 -46.48 3.09
N SER A 275 51.02 -45.91 1.91
CA SER A 275 50.67 -46.76 0.75
C SER A 275 51.03 -46.25 -0.66
N GLU A 276 50.79 -44.99 -1.05
CA GLU A 276 51.16 -44.45 -2.39
C GLU A 276 51.41 -42.92 -2.38
N PRO A 277 52.67 -42.44 -2.25
CA PRO A 277 52.97 -41.03 -1.99
C PRO A 277 52.59 -40.08 -3.13
N THR A 278 52.69 -40.50 -4.40
CA THR A 278 52.38 -39.65 -5.56
C THR A 278 50.88 -39.37 -5.69
N LYS A 279 50.01 -40.37 -5.46
CA LYS A 279 48.55 -40.17 -5.47
C LYS A 279 48.10 -39.32 -4.30
N GLY A 280 48.74 -39.45 -3.14
CA GLY A 280 48.49 -38.61 -1.96
C GLY A 280 48.79 -37.13 -2.20
N VAL A 281 49.94 -36.80 -2.82
CA VAL A 281 50.32 -35.41 -3.15
C VAL A 281 49.36 -34.77 -4.14
N VAL A 282 48.97 -35.48 -5.20
CA VAL A 282 48.03 -34.97 -6.22
C VAL A 282 46.65 -34.71 -5.61
N LEU A 283 46.14 -35.62 -4.77
CA LEU A 283 44.85 -35.47 -4.11
C LEU A 283 44.86 -34.31 -3.10
N GLY A 284 45.94 -34.18 -2.33
CA GLY A 284 46.16 -33.06 -1.41
C GLY A 284 46.09 -31.72 -2.14
N ILE A 285 46.93 -31.50 -3.14
CA ILE A 285 46.96 -30.27 -3.95
C ILE A 285 45.57 -29.98 -4.56
N GLY A 286 44.90 -31.00 -5.09
CA GLY A 286 43.54 -30.87 -5.65
C GLY A 286 42.52 -30.37 -4.63
N THR A 287 42.54 -30.87 -3.40
CA THR A 287 41.63 -30.43 -2.33
C THR A 287 41.87 -28.98 -1.92
N TYR A 288 43.13 -28.54 -1.82
CA TYR A 288 43.49 -27.14 -1.55
C TYR A 288 42.95 -26.21 -2.64
N LEU A 289 43.14 -26.58 -3.91
CA LEU A 289 42.67 -25.77 -5.06
C LEU A 289 41.15 -25.66 -5.08
N ILE A 290 40.41 -26.74 -4.85
CA ILE A 290 38.94 -26.74 -4.81
C ILE A 290 38.44 -25.82 -3.67
N ALA A 291 39.03 -25.92 -2.48
CA ALA A 291 38.65 -25.09 -1.33
C ALA A 291 38.85 -23.59 -1.60
N ILE A 292 39.95 -23.23 -2.27
CA ILE A 292 40.24 -21.84 -2.65
C ILE A 292 39.21 -21.34 -3.67
N ILE A 293 38.92 -22.13 -4.71
CA ILE A 293 37.96 -21.76 -5.76
C ILE A 293 36.56 -21.53 -5.16
N LEU A 294 36.08 -22.45 -4.32
CA LEU A 294 34.78 -22.32 -3.65
C LEU A 294 34.72 -21.08 -2.74
N SER A 295 35.78 -20.81 -1.99
CA SER A 295 35.88 -19.62 -1.14
C SER A 295 35.77 -18.33 -1.95
N ILE A 296 36.49 -18.24 -3.09
CA ILE A 296 36.44 -17.08 -3.99
C ILE A 296 35.04 -16.89 -4.58
N LEU A 297 34.38 -17.97 -4.97
CA LEU A 297 33.02 -17.94 -5.52
C LEU A 297 32.01 -17.42 -4.49
N LEU A 298 32.03 -17.94 -3.27
CA LEU A 298 31.16 -17.51 -2.17
C LEU A 298 31.34 -16.02 -1.84
N ILE A 299 32.60 -15.56 -1.77
CA ILE A 299 32.94 -14.14 -1.57
C ILE A 299 32.38 -13.25 -2.68
N SER A 300 32.49 -13.71 -3.93
CA SER A 300 32.03 -12.96 -5.11
C SER A 300 30.51 -12.80 -5.09
N ILE A 301 29.78 -13.88 -4.79
CA ILE A 301 28.32 -13.88 -4.65
C ILE A 301 27.87 -12.98 -3.50
N ALA A 302 28.50 -13.08 -2.33
CA ALA A 302 28.14 -12.24 -1.19
C ALA A 302 28.41 -10.73 -1.47
N SER A 303 29.48 -10.44 -2.21
CA SER A 303 29.78 -9.07 -2.66
C SER A 303 28.70 -8.54 -3.61
N TYR A 304 28.20 -9.37 -4.53
CA TYR A 304 27.10 -9.02 -5.42
C TYR A 304 25.80 -8.74 -4.65
N LEU A 305 25.41 -9.62 -3.72
CA LEU A 305 24.23 -9.45 -2.88
C LEU A 305 24.29 -8.16 -2.05
N THR A 306 25.46 -7.87 -1.50
CA THR A 306 25.70 -6.64 -0.73
C THR A 306 25.48 -5.38 -1.58
N ARG A 307 25.94 -5.37 -2.83
CA ARG A 307 25.69 -4.24 -3.75
C ARG A 307 24.21 -4.04 -4.00
N LYS A 308 23.45 -5.12 -4.20
CA LYS A 308 21.98 -5.05 -4.34
C LYS A 308 21.29 -4.49 -3.10
N ILE A 309 21.73 -4.92 -1.91
CA ILE A 309 21.21 -4.41 -0.63
C ILE A 309 21.46 -2.90 -0.50
N LEU A 310 22.66 -2.44 -0.89
CA LEU A 310 23.01 -1.02 -0.89
C LEU A 310 22.26 -0.20 -1.95
N ALA A 311 21.79 -0.84 -3.03
CA ALA A 311 20.99 -0.22 -4.08
C ALA A 311 19.47 -0.21 -3.81
N GLU A 312 19.01 -0.63 -2.62
CA GLU A 312 17.57 -0.70 -2.26
C GLU A 312 16.74 -1.68 -3.09
N ASP A 313 17.36 -2.77 -3.56
CA ASP A 313 16.64 -3.85 -4.22
C ASP A 313 15.54 -4.43 -3.32
N GLU A 314 14.30 -4.46 -3.82
CA GLU A 314 13.09 -4.83 -3.08
C GLU A 314 13.19 -6.22 -2.43
N ASN A 315 13.85 -7.15 -3.12
CA ASN A 315 14.04 -8.53 -2.66
C ASN A 315 14.90 -8.65 -1.40
N ASN A 316 15.68 -7.61 -1.07
CA ASN A 316 16.69 -7.64 -0.02
C ASN A 316 16.51 -6.54 1.05
N LEU A 317 15.35 -5.87 1.05
CA LEU A 317 15.04 -4.78 1.98
C LEU A 317 15.12 -5.18 3.45
N THR A 318 14.87 -6.45 3.81
CA THR A 318 14.90 -6.91 5.21
C THR A 318 16.26 -6.71 5.86
N ILE A 319 17.36 -7.11 5.19
CA ILE A 319 18.72 -6.95 5.71
C ILE A 319 19.07 -5.48 5.80
N ARG A 320 18.72 -4.69 4.77
CA ARG A 320 18.95 -3.25 4.77
C ARG A 320 18.24 -2.56 5.94
N ARG A 321 16.94 -2.83 6.13
CA ARG A 321 16.13 -2.25 7.21
C ARG A 321 16.69 -2.60 8.58
N LEU A 322 17.14 -3.85 8.79
CA LEU A 322 17.82 -4.26 10.01
C LEU A 322 19.13 -3.50 10.22
N ALA A 323 19.94 -3.37 9.18
CA ALA A 323 21.20 -2.63 9.23
C ALA A 323 20.98 -1.15 9.56
N VAL A 324 20.02 -0.49 8.91
CA VAL A 324 19.63 0.90 9.19
C VAL A 324 19.06 1.02 10.62
N ALA A 325 18.29 0.03 11.08
CA ALA A 325 17.75 0.02 12.44
C ALA A 325 18.86 -0.02 13.49
N ILE A 326 19.83 -0.92 13.34
CA ILE A 326 21.01 -1.03 14.20
C ILE A 326 21.89 0.22 14.06
N GLY A 327 22.08 0.68 12.82
CA GLY A 327 22.90 1.82 12.45
C GLY A 327 22.36 3.17 12.89
N ALA A 328 21.15 3.24 13.48
CA ALA A 328 20.65 4.45 14.14
C ALA A 328 20.57 4.32 15.67
N ILE A 329 20.91 3.15 16.26
CA ILE A 329 20.90 2.98 17.71
C ILE A 329 21.93 3.92 18.34
N GLY A 330 21.46 4.80 19.23
CA GLY A 330 22.28 5.81 19.88
C GLY A 330 22.59 7.03 19.00
N GLY A 331 22.26 7.01 17.71
CA GLY A 331 22.38 8.19 16.85
C GLY A 331 21.39 9.29 17.22
N THR A 332 21.31 10.34 16.40
CA THR A 332 20.37 11.44 16.61
C THR A 332 18.93 10.94 16.43
N SER A 333 18.03 11.29 17.35
CA SER A 333 16.64 10.84 17.31
C SER A 333 15.69 12.02 17.17
N PHE A 334 14.90 12.03 16.11
CA PHE A 334 13.69 12.85 15.91
C PHE A 334 12.42 11.99 15.99
N LYS A 335 12.50 10.82 16.62
CA LYS A 335 11.37 9.89 16.71
C LYS A 335 10.15 10.60 17.31
N ASN A 336 9.01 10.51 16.64
CA ASN A 336 7.75 11.13 17.08
C ASN A 336 7.84 12.66 17.30
N ALA A 337 8.85 13.33 16.73
CA ALA A 337 8.96 14.78 16.78
C ALA A 337 8.00 15.43 15.76
N ASN A 338 7.53 16.63 16.07
CA ASN A 338 6.83 17.45 15.09
C ASN A 338 7.84 18.27 14.28
N LEU A 339 8.11 17.88 13.04
CA LEU A 339 9.07 18.54 12.14
C LEU A 339 8.38 19.39 11.06
N THR A 340 7.13 19.81 11.31
CA THR A 340 6.40 20.65 10.36
C THR A 340 7.22 21.89 10.00
N GLU A 341 7.42 22.18 8.71
CA GLU A 341 8.21 23.33 8.22
C GLU A 341 9.68 23.38 8.69
N THR A 342 10.22 22.31 9.29
CA THR A 342 11.63 22.26 9.71
C THR A 342 12.57 22.30 8.50
N ASN A 343 13.72 22.95 8.62
CA ASN A 343 14.72 23.04 7.55
C ASN A 343 15.93 22.14 7.81
N PHE A 344 16.12 21.09 7.00
CA PHE A 344 17.31 20.21 7.02
C PHE A 344 18.25 20.43 5.84
N SER A 345 18.18 21.59 5.18
CA SER A 345 18.98 21.83 3.98
C SER A 345 20.48 21.70 4.24
N ASN A 346 21.18 20.91 3.41
CA ASN A 346 22.61 20.59 3.57
C ASN A 346 22.99 19.92 4.90
N ALA A 347 22.03 19.42 5.70
CA ALA A 347 22.33 18.72 6.93
C ALA A 347 22.88 17.31 6.64
N CYS A 348 23.77 16.82 7.50
CA CYS A 348 24.23 15.43 7.47
C CYS A 348 23.34 14.60 8.40
N LEU A 349 22.46 13.76 7.84
CA LEU A 349 21.42 13.01 8.56
C LEU A 349 21.74 11.53 8.77
N LYS A 350 23.03 11.24 8.84
CA LYS A 350 23.56 9.90 9.05
C LYS A 350 23.02 9.32 10.36
N SER A 351 22.72 8.02 10.39
CA SER A 351 22.35 7.32 11.63
C SER A 351 21.25 8.03 12.43
N THR A 352 20.25 8.58 11.74
CA THR A 352 19.20 9.39 12.35
C THR A 352 17.86 8.65 12.36
N ASP A 353 17.07 8.81 13.42
CA ASP A 353 15.74 8.19 13.57
C ASP A 353 14.61 9.21 13.39
N PHE A 354 13.80 9.06 12.35
CA PHE A 354 12.63 9.88 12.02
C PHE A 354 11.31 9.12 12.17
N ARG A 355 11.31 7.90 12.75
CA ARG A 355 10.08 7.11 12.86
C ARG A 355 9.00 7.88 13.60
N LEU A 356 7.79 7.86 13.06
CA LEU A 356 6.61 8.55 13.60
C LEU A 356 6.73 10.09 13.63
N ALA A 357 7.80 10.67 13.07
CA ALA A 357 7.90 12.11 12.99
C ALA A 357 6.88 12.66 12.00
N ASN A 358 6.28 13.81 12.32
CA ASN A 358 5.51 14.57 11.36
C ASN A 358 6.47 15.36 10.48
N VAL A 359 6.54 15.06 9.18
CA VAL A 359 7.49 15.67 8.22
C VAL A 359 6.81 16.59 7.20
N THR A 360 5.59 17.05 7.50
CA THR A 360 4.84 17.96 6.63
C THR A 360 5.63 19.24 6.40
N HIS A 361 5.80 19.63 5.14
CA HIS A 361 6.54 20.80 4.68
C HIS A 361 8.01 20.87 5.11
N THR A 362 8.59 19.78 5.63
CA THR A 362 10.01 19.73 5.99
C THR A 362 10.89 19.87 4.74
N LEU A 363 11.90 20.74 4.79
CA LEU A 363 12.80 21.02 3.67
C LEU A 363 14.05 20.13 3.73
N TRP A 364 14.24 19.26 2.74
CA TRP A 364 15.33 18.27 2.69
C TRP A 364 16.45 18.60 1.70
N ARG A 365 16.43 19.80 1.09
CA ARG A 365 17.30 20.14 -0.06
C ARG A 365 18.78 19.91 0.25
N LYS A 366 19.44 19.08 -0.56
CA LYS A 366 20.86 18.71 -0.42
C LYS A 366 21.21 18.03 0.92
N ALA A 367 20.22 17.52 1.68
CA ALA A 367 20.51 16.75 2.88
C ALA A 367 21.26 15.45 2.52
N GLU A 368 22.33 15.17 3.26
CA GLU A 368 23.19 14.01 3.01
C GLU A 368 22.80 12.83 3.89
N TYR A 369 23.02 11.61 3.39
CA TYR A 369 22.83 10.34 4.11
C TYR A 369 21.40 10.01 4.57
N LEU A 370 20.38 10.73 4.10
CA LEU A 370 18.96 10.45 4.41
C LEU A 370 18.54 9.02 4.02
N THR A 371 19.15 8.48 2.98
CA THR A 371 19.04 7.09 2.50
C THR A 371 19.35 6.02 3.57
N PHE A 372 20.10 6.38 4.62
CA PHE A 372 20.46 5.51 5.73
C PHE A 372 19.81 5.95 7.06
N ALA A 373 18.81 6.82 7.01
CA ALA A 373 18.02 7.20 8.17
C ALA A 373 16.84 6.24 8.38
N ARG A 374 16.39 6.08 9.62
CA ARG A 374 15.16 5.33 9.95
C ARG A 374 13.96 6.22 9.69
N VAL A 375 13.46 6.19 8.46
CA VAL A 375 12.35 7.04 8.02
C VAL A 375 10.96 6.52 8.41
N GLY A 376 10.82 5.23 8.75
CA GLY A 376 9.57 4.66 9.24
C GLY A 376 8.43 4.73 8.21
N THR A 377 7.27 5.23 8.64
CA THR A 377 6.05 5.38 7.82
C THR A 377 5.93 6.78 7.18
N THR A 378 6.97 7.60 7.24
CA THR A 378 6.97 8.93 6.58
C THR A 378 6.99 8.79 5.06
N ILE A 379 6.68 9.87 4.34
CA ILE A 379 6.78 9.93 2.87
C ILE A 379 8.18 9.60 2.34
N LEU A 380 9.21 9.73 3.20
CA LEU A 380 10.59 9.38 2.89
C LEU A 380 10.82 7.86 2.78
N ILE A 381 9.83 7.00 3.01
CA ILE A 381 9.98 5.56 2.82
C ILE A 381 10.24 5.20 1.35
N ASP A 382 9.64 5.95 0.43
CA ASP A 382 9.83 5.79 -1.02
C ASP A 382 11.16 6.44 -1.45
N PRO A 383 12.10 5.67 -2.06
CA PRO A 383 13.37 6.21 -2.55
C PRO A 383 13.20 7.34 -3.57
N LYS A 384 12.20 7.27 -4.46
CA LYS A 384 11.95 8.29 -5.48
C LYS A 384 11.48 9.59 -4.84
N VAL A 385 10.65 9.50 -3.79
CA VAL A 385 10.22 10.67 -3.01
C VAL A 385 11.39 11.30 -2.28
N ARG A 386 12.26 10.49 -1.64
CA ARG A 386 13.47 11.01 -1.01
C ARG A 386 14.36 11.75 -2.00
N GLU A 387 14.60 11.17 -3.16
CA GLU A 387 15.42 11.80 -4.20
C GLU A 387 14.82 13.11 -4.68
N LEU A 388 13.51 13.16 -4.94
CA LEU A 388 12.80 14.38 -5.33
C LEU A 388 12.89 15.47 -4.26
N LEU A 389 12.67 15.14 -2.98
CA LEU A 389 12.71 16.11 -1.89
C LEU A 389 14.13 16.64 -1.64
N VAL A 390 15.15 15.80 -1.79
CA VAL A 390 16.55 16.19 -1.59
C VAL A 390 17.08 17.00 -2.77
N THR A 391 16.80 16.60 -4.01
CA THR A 391 17.39 17.23 -5.20
C THR A 391 16.54 18.37 -5.75
N GLY A 392 15.21 18.28 -5.60
CA GLY A 392 14.27 19.14 -6.31
C GLY A 392 14.14 18.82 -7.79
N ASN A 393 14.71 17.71 -8.26
CA ASN A 393 14.67 17.32 -9.66
C ASN A 393 13.82 16.05 -9.81
N GLY A 394 12.62 16.23 -10.33
CA GLY A 394 11.73 15.16 -10.80
C GLY A 394 11.45 15.26 -12.30
N LYS A 395 12.28 15.97 -13.06
CA LYS A 395 12.11 16.13 -14.51
C LYS A 395 12.12 14.78 -15.21
N ASN A 396 11.13 14.53 -16.08
CA ASN A 396 10.93 13.28 -16.81
C ASN A 396 10.77 12.02 -15.93
N GLN A 397 10.46 12.16 -14.64
CA GLN A 397 10.33 11.02 -13.72
C GLN A 397 8.90 10.49 -13.63
N GLN A 398 8.78 9.25 -13.14
CA GLN A 398 7.51 8.55 -12.95
C GLN A 398 7.17 8.44 -11.46
N TYR A 399 6.14 9.17 -11.05
CA TYR A 399 5.56 9.25 -9.70
C TYR A 399 4.10 8.80 -9.66
N ILE A 400 3.74 7.82 -10.49
CA ILE A 400 2.37 7.26 -10.56
C ILE A 400 1.98 6.65 -9.21
N SER A 401 0.83 7.08 -8.66
CA SER A 401 0.29 6.61 -7.37
C SER A 401 1.25 6.78 -6.17
N VAL A 402 2.16 7.76 -6.25
CA VAL A 402 3.11 8.05 -5.17
C VAL A 402 2.45 8.94 -4.11
N ASN A 403 2.76 8.67 -2.83
CA ASN A 403 2.36 9.53 -1.72
C ASN A 403 3.35 10.69 -1.52
N LEU A 404 2.91 11.90 -1.83
CA LEU A 404 3.61 13.17 -1.64
C LEU A 404 2.82 14.10 -0.71
N ARG A 405 1.93 13.56 0.15
CA ARG A 405 1.11 14.36 1.07
C ARG A 405 2.01 15.20 1.97
N GLY A 406 1.72 16.50 2.03
CA GLY A 406 2.50 17.45 2.82
C GLY A 406 3.94 17.63 2.34
N ALA A 407 4.33 17.16 1.15
CA ALA A 407 5.69 17.28 0.65
C ALA A 407 6.10 18.75 0.45
N ASN A 408 7.34 19.11 0.79
CA ASN A 408 7.92 20.40 0.42
C ASN A 408 8.62 20.28 -0.95
N LEU A 409 7.92 20.71 -1.99
CA LEU A 409 8.35 20.71 -3.39
C LEU A 409 8.55 22.13 -3.93
N ARG A 410 8.71 23.12 -3.04
CA ARG A 410 8.98 24.51 -3.43
C ARG A 410 10.16 24.57 -4.39
N ASN A 411 9.97 25.30 -5.50
CA ASN A 411 10.93 25.45 -6.60
C ASN A 411 11.44 24.12 -7.20
N ALA A 412 10.72 23.01 -7.07
CA ALA A 412 11.09 21.74 -7.70
C ALA A 412 10.90 21.81 -9.23
N ASP A 413 11.77 21.16 -9.97
CA ASP A 413 11.58 20.88 -11.40
C ASP A 413 10.88 19.53 -11.57
N LEU A 414 9.60 19.56 -11.91
CA LEU A 414 8.72 18.43 -12.23
C LEU A 414 8.33 18.44 -13.72
N THR A 415 9.13 19.11 -14.57
CA THR A 415 8.87 19.23 -16.01
C THR A 415 8.72 17.85 -16.64
N GLN A 416 7.65 17.64 -17.41
CA GLN A 416 7.35 16.38 -18.11
C GLN A 416 7.32 15.14 -17.19
N SER A 417 7.12 15.34 -15.88
CA SER A 417 6.94 14.23 -14.94
C SER A 417 5.54 13.63 -15.06
N ASN A 418 5.41 12.36 -14.71
CA ASN A 418 4.14 11.68 -14.64
C ASN A 418 3.73 11.49 -13.17
N LEU A 419 2.70 12.21 -12.74
CA LEU A 419 2.16 12.22 -11.38
C LEU A 419 0.76 11.57 -11.35
N THR A 420 0.36 10.81 -12.36
CA THR A 420 -0.98 10.20 -12.43
C THR A 420 -1.35 9.49 -11.13
N ILE A 421 -2.50 9.84 -10.54
CA ILE A 421 -3.03 9.27 -9.28
C ILE A 421 -2.13 9.56 -8.04
N ALA A 422 -1.16 10.46 -8.13
CA ALA A 422 -0.34 10.84 -6.96
C ALA A 422 -1.17 11.60 -5.91
N ASP A 423 -0.81 11.43 -4.64
CA ASP A 423 -1.38 12.19 -3.52
C ASP A 423 -0.47 13.39 -3.21
N LEU A 424 -0.86 14.58 -3.66
CA LEU A 424 -0.24 15.88 -3.37
C LEU A 424 -1.00 16.67 -2.31
N ASN A 425 -1.96 16.07 -1.58
CA ASN A 425 -2.74 16.80 -0.59
C ASN A 425 -1.83 17.53 0.41
N GLU A 426 -2.14 18.78 0.71
CA GLU A 426 -1.35 19.66 1.57
C GLU A 426 0.11 19.86 1.11
N ALA A 427 0.52 19.47 -0.09
CA ALA A 427 1.88 19.69 -0.56
C ALA A 427 2.16 21.17 -0.86
N ALA A 428 3.42 21.56 -0.72
CA ALA A 428 3.92 22.91 -0.99
C ALA A 428 4.68 22.91 -2.33
N LEU A 429 4.07 23.44 -3.40
CA LEU A 429 4.61 23.52 -4.78
C LEU A 429 4.89 24.96 -5.21
N GLU A 430 5.10 25.88 -4.26
CA GLU A 430 5.33 27.28 -4.58
C GLU A 430 6.56 27.44 -5.50
N GLY A 431 6.37 28.10 -6.65
CA GLY A 431 7.41 28.29 -7.65
C GLY A 431 7.86 27.01 -8.39
N ALA A 432 7.20 25.86 -8.20
CA ALA A 432 7.58 24.62 -8.86
C ALA A 432 7.30 24.65 -10.38
N CYS A 433 8.14 23.99 -11.17
CA CYS A 433 7.98 23.87 -12.62
C CYS A 433 7.34 22.53 -12.99
N LEU A 434 6.06 22.54 -13.35
CA LEU A 434 5.23 21.39 -13.77
C LEU A 434 4.95 21.39 -15.28
N ASN A 435 5.73 22.15 -16.08
CA ASN A 435 5.50 22.28 -17.51
C ASN A 435 5.45 20.91 -18.20
N GLY A 436 4.36 20.63 -18.91
CA GLY A 436 4.14 19.35 -19.60
C GLY A 436 3.94 18.14 -18.68
N ALA A 437 3.80 18.31 -17.36
CA ALA A 437 3.57 17.20 -16.44
C ALA A 437 2.17 16.59 -16.62
N ASN A 438 2.01 15.33 -16.21
CA ASN A 438 0.72 14.65 -16.20
C ASN A 438 0.20 14.57 -14.76
N LEU A 439 -0.85 15.33 -14.43
CA LEU A 439 -1.53 15.35 -13.12
C LEU A 439 -2.91 14.67 -13.21
N LYS A 440 -3.08 13.72 -14.13
CA LYS A 440 -4.33 12.96 -14.26
C LYS A 440 -4.71 12.31 -12.93
N GLU A 441 -5.95 12.51 -12.49
CA GLU A 441 -6.51 11.93 -11.26
C GLU A 441 -5.70 12.21 -9.97
N VAL A 442 -4.88 13.27 -9.97
CA VAL A 442 -4.10 13.67 -8.79
C VAL A 442 -5.00 14.18 -7.68
N LEU A 443 -4.66 13.88 -6.43
CA LEU A 443 -5.27 14.49 -5.25
C LEU A 443 -4.45 15.71 -4.83
N ALA A 444 -5.03 16.91 -4.88
CA ALA A 444 -4.35 18.18 -4.63
C ALA A 444 -5.16 19.13 -3.72
N ILE A 445 -5.87 18.55 -2.73
CA ILE A 445 -6.63 19.28 -1.72
C ILE A 445 -5.65 19.95 -0.75
N GLY A 446 -5.82 21.25 -0.49
CA GLY A 446 -4.91 22.00 0.40
C GLY A 446 -3.52 22.23 -0.17
N THR A 447 -3.28 21.87 -1.44
CA THR A 447 -1.99 22.02 -2.09
C THR A 447 -1.74 23.48 -2.47
N ASN A 448 -0.53 23.97 -2.24
CA ASN A 448 -0.14 25.32 -2.61
C ASN A 448 0.62 25.36 -3.95
N PHE A 449 -0.01 25.88 -5.00
CA PHE A 449 0.59 26.08 -6.32
C PHE A 449 0.98 27.53 -6.59
N THR A 450 1.15 28.36 -5.55
CA THR A 450 1.50 29.78 -5.73
C THR A 450 2.71 29.94 -6.66
N GLN A 451 2.59 30.72 -7.73
CA GLN A 451 3.68 30.92 -8.72
C GLN A 451 4.19 29.64 -9.42
N ALA A 452 3.44 28.55 -9.37
CA ALA A 452 3.82 27.32 -10.08
C ALA A 452 3.70 27.52 -11.60
N LYS A 453 4.61 26.88 -12.36
CA LYS A 453 4.61 26.91 -13.83
C LYS A 453 3.94 25.66 -14.37
N MET A 454 2.81 25.83 -15.05
CA MET A 454 1.91 24.73 -15.44
C MET A 454 1.58 24.76 -16.93
N THR A 455 2.50 25.22 -17.79
CA THR A 455 2.27 25.26 -19.24
C THR A 455 2.29 23.85 -19.83
N GLY A 456 1.25 23.50 -20.57
CA GLY A 456 1.07 22.20 -21.23
C GLY A 456 0.77 21.03 -20.28
N VAL A 457 0.44 21.30 -19.01
CA VAL A 457 0.10 20.27 -18.04
C VAL A 457 -1.22 19.57 -18.38
N CYS A 458 -1.33 18.27 -18.06
CA CYS A 458 -2.59 17.51 -18.16
C CYS A 458 -3.29 17.48 -16.79
N LEU A 459 -4.54 17.94 -16.72
CA LEU A 459 -5.36 18.04 -15.50
C LEU A 459 -6.63 17.17 -15.58
N GLU A 460 -6.62 16.11 -16.40
CA GLU A 460 -7.75 15.18 -16.54
C GLU A 460 -8.16 14.66 -15.16
N SER A 461 -9.36 15.00 -14.71
CA SER A 461 -9.93 14.55 -13.43
C SER A 461 -9.06 14.86 -12.20
N TRP A 462 -8.22 15.90 -12.23
CA TRP A 462 -7.49 16.31 -11.03
C TRP A 462 -8.46 16.79 -9.93
N ASN A 463 -8.11 16.55 -8.67
CA ASN A 463 -8.99 16.77 -7.53
C ASN A 463 -8.48 17.92 -6.67
N ILE A 464 -9.14 19.06 -6.77
CA ILE A 464 -8.86 20.30 -6.05
C ILE A 464 -10.13 20.83 -5.39
N ASN A 465 -9.98 21.68 -4.38
CA ASN A 465 -11.10 22.34 -3.73
C ASN A 465 -10.74 23.76 -3.29
N HIS A 466 -11.62 24.39 -2.51
CA HIS A 466 -11.43 25.75 -2.02
C HIS A 466 -10.22 25.95 -1.10
N THR A 467 -9.58 24.87 -0.59
CA THR A 467 -8.33 24.97 0.19
C THR A 467 -7.08 24.86 -0.68
N THR A 468 -7.22 24.50 -1.96
CA THR A 468 -6.13 24.52 -2.95
C THR A 468 -5.82 25.97 -3.35
N ILE A 469 -4.55 26.38 -3.24
CA ILE A 469 -4.10 27.75 -3.53
C ILE A 469 -3.54 27.78 -4.95
N LEU A 470 -4.11 28.64 -5.81
CA LEU A 470 -3.76 28.78 -7.24
C LEU A 470 -3.35 30.22 -7.60
N ASP A 471 -2.83 30.95 -6.62
CA ASP A 471 -2.45 32.36 -6.78
C ASP A 471 -1.23 32.47 -7.71
N GLU A 472 -1.30 33.40 -8.67
CA GLU A 472 -0.19 33.69 -9.59
C GLU A 472 0.35 32.48 -10.37
N VAL A 473 -0.47 31.45 -10.61
CA VAL A 473 -0.04 30.30 -11.45
C VAL A 473 0.28 30.77 -12.87
N GLU A 474 1.47 30.44 -13.33
CA GLU A 474 1.96 30.73 -14.68
C GLU A 474 1.61 29.58 -15.63
N SER A 475 0.66 29.77 -16.53
CA SER A 475 0.35 28.78 -17.57
C SER A 475 -0.04 29.47 -18.86
N GLU A 476 0.58 29.10 -19.98
CA GLU A 476 0.11 29.55 -21.29
C GLU A 476 -1.11 28.74 -21.75
N TYR A 477 -1.12 27.43 -21.47
CA TYR A 477 -2.22 26.54 -21.79
C TYR A 477 -2.16 25.25 -20.97
N ILE A 478 -3.27 24.51 -20.91
CA ILE A 478 -3.38 23.18 -20.28
C ILE A 478 -4.14 22.20 -21.19
N TYR A 479 -4.16 20.92 -20.80
CA TYR A 479 -5.03 19.90 -21.37
C TYR A 479 -5.97 19.33 -20.30
N LEU A 480 -7.25 19.15 -20.64
CA LEU A 480 -8.22 18.47 -19.77
C LEU A 480 -8.39 16.98 -20.09
N LEU A 481 -7.77 16.50 -21.18
CA LEU A 481 -7.66 15.08 -21.51
C LEU A 481 -6.19 14.68 -21.76
N GLU A 482 -5.80 13.54 -21.20
CA GLU A 482 -4.53 12.87 -21.44
C GLU A 482 -4.45 12.43 -22.89
N SER A 483 -5.47 11.71 -23.37
CA SER A 483 -5.59 11.22 -24.75
C SER A 483 -6.54 12.08 -25.57
N ALA A 484 -6.29 12.20 -26.88
CA ALA A 484 -7.20 12.91 -27.78
C ALA A 484 -8.55 12.18 -27.88
N LYS A 485 -9.64 12.92 -28.09
CA LYS A 485 -10.96 12.32 -28.32
C LYS A 485 -10.91 11.41 -29.56
N PRO A 486 -11.65 10.29 -29.57
CA PRO A 486 -11.68 9.39 -30.72
C PRO A 486 -11.89 10.14 -32.04
N GLN A 487 -11.09 9.81 -33.05
CA GLN A 487 -11.15 10.41 -34.40
C GLN A 487 -10.78 11.91 -34.47
N THR A 488 -10.21 12.49 -33.41
CA THR A 488 -9.75 13.89 -33.38
C THR A 488 -8.33 13.99 -32.81
N ASN A 489 -7.71 15.17 -32.96
CA ASN A 489 -6.49 15.53 -32.22
C ASN A 489 -6.79 16.41 -30.99
N ASP A 490 -8.06 16.51 -30.59
CA ASP A 490 -8.48 17.39 -29.50
C ASP A 490 -8.31 16.71 -28.13
N ARG A 491 -7.38 17.26 -27.33
CA ARG A 491 -7.11 16.87 -25.93
C ARG A 491 -7.78 17.82 -24.92
N GLU A 492 -8.76 18.60 -25.38
CA GLU A 492 -9.40 19.68 -24.64
C GLU A 492 -8.38 20.71 -24.11
N ARG A 493 -7.63 21.29 -25.05
CA ARG A 493 -6.70 22.38 -24.72
C ARG A 493 -7.48 23.59 -24.20
N ARG A 494 -7.02 24.20 -23.10
CA ARG A 494 -7.51 25.50 -22.60
C ARG A 494 -6.36 26.51 -22.52
N PRO A 495 -6.52 27.75 -23.01
CA PRO A 495 -7.62 28.17 -23.89
C PRO A 495 -7.61 27.35 -25.20
N SER A 496 -8.75 27.29 -25.90
CA SER A 496 -8.86 26.48 -27.13
C SER A 496 -7.90 26.96 -28.23
N SER A 497 -7.50 28.23 -28.19
CA SER A 497 -6.44 28.84 -28.99
C SER A 497 -5.73 29.94 -28.20
N GLY A 498 -4.52 30.34 -28.61
CA GLY A 498 -3.74 31.38 -27.93
C GLY A 498 -3.24 30.96 -26.54
N ASN A 499 -2.93 31.95 -25.70
CA ASN A 499 -2.41 31.77 -24.35
C ASN A 499 -3.39 32.36 -23.32
N PHE A 500 -3.41 31.82 -22.11
CA PHE A 500 -4.14 32.44 -21.00
C PHE A 500 -3.64 33.87 -20.75
N ALA A 501 -4.55 34.79 -20.44
CA ALA A 501 -4.17 36.07 -19.85
C ALA A 501 -3.85 35.89 -18.35
N PRO A 502 -3.13 36.84 -17.72
CA PRO A 502 -2.85 36.78 -16.29
C PRO A 502 -4.13 36.56 -15.45
N GLY A 503 -4.11 35.50 -14.63
CA GLY A 503 -5.22 35.12 -13.74
C GLY A 503 -6.34 34.30 -14.39
N ASP A 504 -6.35 34.08 -15.70
CA ASP A 504 -7.40 33.27 -16.36
C ASP A 504 -7.37 31.80 -15.94
N PHE A 505 -6.17 31.24 -15.76
CA PHE A 505 -6.01 29.89 -15.22
C PHE A 505 -6.68 29.76 -13.86
N THR A 506 -6.38 30.68 -12.94
CA THR A 506 -6.95 30.69 -11.59
C THR A 506 -8.46 30.79 -11.67
N LYS A 507 -9.00 31.74 -12.44
CA LYS A 507 -10.46 31.89 -12.64
C LYS A 507 -11.14 30.62 -13.16
N LEU A 508 -10.52 29.89 -14.09
CA LEU A 508 -11.08 28.66 -14.66
C LEU A 508 -11.41 27.62 -13.58
N PHE A 509 -10.56 27.52 -12.55
CA PHE A 509 -10.71 26.53 -11.48
C PHE A 509 -11.36 27.09 -10.22
N THR A 510 -11.22 28.39 -9.93
CA THR A 510 -11.86 29.01 -8.77
C THR A 510 -13.33 29.31 -8.98
N ALA A 511 -13.77 29.58 -10.21
CA ALA A 511 -15.18 29.82 -10.52
C ALA A 511 -16.09 28.60 -10.31
N ASN A 512 -15.52 27.39 -10.23
CA ASN A 512 -16.26 26.12 -10.16
C ASN A 512 -15.90 25.29 -8.91
N PHE A 513 -15.38 25.89 -7.83
CA PHE A 513 -15.00 25.14 -6.62
C PHE A 513 -16.16 24.43 -5.93
N HIS A 514 -17.40 24.82 -6.21
CA HIS A 514 -18.58 24.17 -5.67
C HIS A 514 -19.24 23.20 -6.65
N THR A 515 -18.71 22.99 -7.87
CA THR A 515 -19.37 22.12 -8.86
C THR A 515 -18.54 20.89 -9.24
N VAL A 516 -19.24 19.80 -9.53
CA VAL A 516 -18.78 18.65 -10.31
C VAL A 516 -19.49 18.72 -11.65
N ASP A 517 -18.73 18.81 -12.72
CA ASP A 517 -19.27 18.90 -14.08
C ASP A 517 -19.26 17.50 -14.73
N LEU A 518 -20.40 17.06 -15.24
CA LEU A 518 -20.55 15.85 -16.07
C LEU A 518 -20.80 16.28 -17.52
N ILE A 519 -20.00 15.77 -18.45
CA ILE A 519 -20.10 16.11 -19.87
C ILE A 519 -20.56 14.87 -20.64
N PHE A 520 -21.74 14.95 -21.24
CA PHE A 520 -22.32 13.92 -22.09
C PHE A 520 -22.19 14.36 -23.54
N ARG A 521 -21.62 13.53 -24.42
CA ARG A 521 -21.35 13.92 -25.82
C ARG A 521 -22.39 13.43 -26.84
N ASN A 522 -23.28 12.52 -26.44
CA ASN A 522 -24.24 11.85 -27.32
C ASN A 522 -25.67 11.97 -26.76
N GLY A 523 -26.03 13.15 -26.26
CA GLY A 523 -27.24 13.33 -25.47
C GLY A 523 -27.13 12.69 -24.09
N ILE A 524 -28.23 12.76 -23.33
CA ILE A 524 -28.28 12.32 -21.94
C ILE A 524 -29.50 11.46 -21.69
N ASP A 525 -29.33 10.34 -20.97
CA ASP A 525 -30.45 9.57 -20.45
C ASP A 525 -30.82 10.09 -19.06
N GLY A 526 -31.94 10.82 -18.97
CA GLY A 526 -32.38 11.45 -17.73
C GLY A 526 -32.69 10.45 -16.60
N LYS A 527 -33.09 9.22 -16.94
CA LYS A 527 -33.39 8.15 -15.98
C LYS A 527 -32.12 7.57 -15.39
N ALA A 528 -31.13 7.27 -16.24
CA ALA A 528 -29.82 6.83 -15.80
C ALA A 528 -29.12 7.91 -14.98
N LEU A 529 -29.21 9.19 -15.39
CA LEU A 529 -28.64 10.31 -14.65
C LEU A 529 -29.24 10.41 -13.25
N MET A 530 -30.57 10.40 -13.13
CA MET A 530 -31.23 10.58 -11.82
C MET A 530 -30.97 9.39 -10.91
N SER A 531 -30.98 8.17 -11.44
CA SER A 531 -30.63 6.96 -10.70
C SER A 531 -29.19 7.02 -10.16
N ALA A 532 -28.23 7.37 -11.03
CA ALA A 532 -26.84 7.55 -10.66
C ALA A 532 -26.67 8.63 -9.58
N PHE A 533 -27.31 9.80 -9.76
CA PHE A 533 -27.26 10.89 -8.79
C PHE A 533 -27.79 10.49 -7.42
N GLN A 534 -28.93 9.79 -7.36
CA GLN A 534 -29.51 9.29 -6.10
C GLN A 534 -28.63 8.23 -5.43
N ARG A 535 -28.02 7.33 -6.20
CA ARG A 535 -27.06 6.34 -5.68
C ARG A 535 -25.85 7.03 -5.06
N VAL A 536 -25.25 7.99 -5.76
CA VAL A 536 -24.12 8.77 -5.23
C VAL A 536 -24.51 9.56 -3.98
N LYS A 537 -25.73 10.12 -3.92
CA LYS A 537 -26.24 10.80 -2.73
C LYS A 537 -26.40 9.87 -1.52
N ARG A 538 -26.81 8.61 -1.73
CA ARG A 538 -26.90 7.59 -0.68
C ARG A 538 -25.52 7.10 -0.21
N GLU A 539 -24.58 6.93 -1.13
CA GLU A 539 -23.21 6.51 -0.77
C GLU A 539 -22.39 7.63 -0.10
N ASN A 540 -22.85 8.87 -0.22
CA ASN A 540 -22.24 10.06 0.37
C ASN A 540 -23.25 10.74 1.33
N GLU A 541 -23.93 9.93 2.15
CA GLU A 541 -24.89 10.37 3.17
C GLU A 541 -24.32 11.52 4.04
N GLY A 542 -25.09 12.60 4.21
CA GLY A 542 -24.69 13.80 4.95
C GLY A 542 -24.10 14.93 4.10
N MET A 543 -23.85 14.73 2.79
CA MET A 543 -23.39 15.79 1.89
C MET A 543 -24.56 16.47 1.15
N SER A 544 -24.61 17.81 1.22
CA SER A 544 -25.56 18.61 0.44
C SER A 544 -25.14 18.63 -1.02
N MET A 545 -25.80 17.83 -1.86
CA MET A 545 -25.61 17.78 -3.30
C MET A 545 -26.92 18.11 -4.01
N ALA A 546 -26.84 18.97 -5.03
CA ALA A 546 -27.95 19.37 -5.88
C ALA A 546 -27.47 19.56 -7.32
N ILE A 547 -28.32 19.28 -8.31
CA ILE A 547 -28.02 19.63 -9.69
C ILE A 547 -28.19 21.15 -9.81
N GLN A 548 -27.10 21.87 -10.04
CA GLN A 548 -27.11 23.33 -10.12
C GLN A 548 -27.57 23.83 -11.49
N ASN A 549 -27.08 23.19 -12.55
CA ASN A 549 -27.38 23.61 -13.91
C ASN A 549 -27.30 22.44 -14.90
N MET A 550 -28.04 22.56 -15.99
CA MET A 550 -28.00 21.70 -17.16
C MET A 550 -27.89 22.58 -18.41
N GLU A 551 -26.77 22.47 -19.11
CA GLU A 551 -26.47 23.29 -20.28
C GLU A 551 -26.33 22.43 -21.53
N ASN A 552 -27.09 22.73 -22.58
CA ASN A 552 -26.90 22.14 -23.90
C ASN A 552 -25.92 23.00 -24.70
N LYS A 553 -24.78 22.44 -25.08
CA LYS A 553 -23.69 23.14 -25.80
C LYS A 553 -23.80 23.01 -27.33
N GLY A 554 -24.83 22.34 -27.85
CA GLY A 554 -24.94 21.98 -29.27
C GLY A 554 -24.22 20.66 -29.59
N ASP A 555 -24.42 20.13 -30.80
CA ASP A 555 -23.80 18.89 -31.30
C ASP A 555 -23.99 17.64 -30.41
N GLY A 556 -25.12 17.57 -29.70
CA GLY A 556 -25.41 16.47 -28.78
C GLY A 556 -24.66 16.55 -27.44
N ILE A 557 -23.91 17.64 -27.18
CA ILE A 557 -23.16 17.83 -25.95
C ILE A 557 -24.06 18.47 -24.87
N VAL A 558 -24.22 17.77 -23.75
CA VAL A 558 -24.93 18.26 -22.55
C VAL A 558 -23.96 18.29 -21.37
N VAL A 559 -23.90 19.41 -20.65
CA VAL A 559 -23.09 19.59 -19.45
C VAL A 559 -24.03 19.71 -18.25
N ILE A 560 -23.90 18.81 -17.28
CA ILE A 560 -24.60 18.87 -15.99
C ILE A 560 -23.63 19.33 -14.92
N LYS A 561 -23.95 20.45 -14.26
CA LYS A 561 -23.19 20.94 -13.11
C LYS A 561 -23.90 20.54 -11.83
N ILE A 562 -23.20 19.84 -10.96
CA ILE A 562 -23.71 19.36 -9.68
C ILE A 562 -23.00 20.14 -8.57
N ASN A 563 -23.76 20.88 -7.77
CA ASN A 563 -23.23 21.50 -6.58
C ASN A 563 -22.81 20.43 -5.57
N VAL A 564 -21.60 20.55 -5.04
CA VAL A 564 -21.03 19.69 -4.01
C VAL A 564 -20.39 20.55 -2.92
N PRO A 565 -20.41 20.10 -1.65
CA PRO A 565 -19.76 20.83 -0.57
C PRO A 565 -18.26 21.01 -0.88
N GLY A 566 -17.68 22.12 -0.45
CA GLY A 566 -16.28 22.44 -0.72
C GLY A 566 -15.28 21.42 -0.14
N GLU A 567 -15.68 20.59 0.81
CA GLU A 567 -14.84 19.54 1.40
C GLU A 567 -14.98 18.17 0.71
N ALA A 568 -15.91 18.03 -0.24
CA ALA A 568 -16.19 16.77 -0.90
C ALA A 568 -15.13 16.41 -1.96
N SER A 569 -14.74 15.13 -2.03
CA SER A 569 -13.80 14.63 -3.04
C SER A 569 -14.47 14.58 -4.42
N LYS A 570 -14.27 15.63 -5.22
CA LYS A 570 -14.90 15.78 -6.53
C LYS A 570 -14.55 14.67 -7.51
N GLY A 571 -13.28 14.25 -7.54
CA GLY A 571 -12.84 13.15 -8.39
C GLY A 571 -13.59 11.86 -8.08
N LYS A 572 -13.75 11.53 -6.79
CA LYS A 572 -14.53 10.37 -6.34
C LYS A 572 -15.99 10.50 -6.76
N ILE A 573 -16.61 11.66 -6.53
CA ILE A 573 -18.01 11.91 -6.89
C ILE A 573 -18.22 11.84 -8.41
N HIS A 574 -17.35 12.46 -9.19
CA HIS A 574 -17.38 12.40 -10.65
C HIS A 574 -17.23 10.95 -11.16
N GLN A 575 -16.29 10.19 -10.60
CA GLN A 575 -16.08 8.78 -10.94
C GLN A 575 -17.30 7.92 -10.60
N GLN A 576 -17.85 8.05 -9.39
CA GLN A 576 -19.07 7.34 -8.97
C GLN A 576 -20.26 7.68 -9.87
N LEU A 577 -20.47 8.98 -10.16
CA LEU A 577 -21.54 9.45 -11.04
C LEU A 577 -21.40 8.87 -12.45
N THR A 578 -20.20 8.92 -13.02
CA THR A 578 -19.91 8.41 -14.37
C THR A 578 -20.10 6.90 -14.43
N GLN A 579 -19.60 6.17 -13.43
CA GLN A 579 -19.74 4.72 -13.35
C GLN A 579 -21.21 4.30 -13.25
N PHE A 580 -21.95 4.86 -12.29
CA PHE A 580 -23.34 4.50 -12.08
C PHE A 580 -24.22 4.89 -13.26
N TYR A 581 -23.93 6.03 -13.90
CA TYR A 581 -24.60 6.42 -15.13
C TYR A 581 -24.39 5.38 -16.24
N GLN A 582 -23.14 4.95 -16.48
CA GLN A 582 -22.85 3.98 -17.53
C GLN A 582 -23.46 2.61 -17.23
N GLU A 583 -23.44 2.16 -15.97
CA GLU A 583 -24.13 0.94 -15.53
C GLU A 583 -25.63 0.99 -15.84
N ASP A 584 -26.28 2.11 -15.52
CA ASP A 584 -27.73 2.27 -15.70
C ASP A 584 -28.11 2.44 -17.18
N VAL A 585 -27.29 3.13 -17.99
CA VAL A 585 -27.45 3.18 -19.45
C VAL A 585 -27.36 1.79 -20.07
N ASN A 586 -26.39 0.96 -19.64
CA ASN A 586 -26.23 -0.39 -20.17
C ASN A 586 -27.44 -1.29 -19.83
N LYS A 587 -27.92 -1.25 -18.58
CA LYS A 587 -29.13 -1.98 -18.16
C LYS A 587 -30.38 -1.54 -18.94
N LEU A 588 -30.50 -0.24 -19.22
CA LEU A 588 -31.58 0.28 -20.03
C LEU A 588 -31.48 -0.22 -21.47
N ALA A 589 -30.29 -0.20 -22.07
CA ALA A 589 -30.05 -0.71 -23.42
C ALA A 589 -30.42 -2.20 -23.57
N GLU A 590 -30.08 -3.05 -22.59
CA GLU A 590 -30.48 -4.46 -22.55
C GLU A 590 -32.01 -4.62 -22.52
N LYS A 591 -32.69 -3.82 -21.68
CA LYS A 591 -34.16 -3.81 -21.58
C LYS A 591 -34.86 -3.39 -22.89
N TYR A 592 -34.23 -2.55 -23.70
CA TYR A 592 -34.78 -2.07 -24.97
C TYR A 592 -34.52 -3.00 -26.16
N GLN A 593 -33.48 -3.83 -26.12
CA GLN A 593 -33.20 -4.79 -27.20
C GLN A 593 -34.08 -6.05 -27.17
N GLU A 594 -34.71 -6.37 -26.03
CA GLU A 594 -35.51 -7.61 -25.87
C GLU A 594 -37.04 -7.45 -26.03
N LYS A 595 -37.59 -6.24 -26.27
CA LYS A 595 -39.06 -6.07 -26.33
C LYS A 595 -39.54 -5.20 -27.50
N SER A 596 -40.43 -5.76 -28.33
CA SER A 596 -41.40 -4.97 -29.11
C SER A 596 -42.48 -4.47 -28.15
N LEU A 597 -42.34 -3.25 -27.61
CA LEU A 597 -43.27 -2.71 -26.62
C LEU A 597 -44.66 -2.45 -27.22
N ASN A 598 -45.69 -2.93 -26.53
CA ASN A 598 -47.09 -2.67 -26.88
C ASN A 598 -47.52 -1.23 -26.48
N PRO A 599 -48.69 -0.73 -26.96
CA PRO A 599 -49.12 0.65 -26.71
C PRO A 599 -49.28 1.04 -25.23
N GLU A 600 -49.75 0.12 -24.37
CA GLU A 600 -49.90 0.38 -22.93
C GLU A 600 -48.55 0.47 -22.21
N GLU A 601 -47.60 -0.41 -22.57
CA GLU A 601 -46.23 -0.35 -22.05
C GLU A 601 -45.50 0.93 -22.52
N LYS A 602 -45.81 1.43 -23.74
CA LYS A 602 -45.31 2.74 -24.20
C LYS A 602 -45.90 3.90 -23.41
N ILE A 603 -47.20 3.87 -23.09
CA ILE A 603 -47.84 4.90 -22.26
C ILE A 603 -47.23 4.91 -20.85
N LEU A 604 -47.00 3.73 -20.26
CA LEU A 604 -46.33 3.60 -18.97
C LEU A 604 -44.89 4.13 -19.02
N LEU A 605 -44.17 3.85 -20.12
CA LEU A 605 -42.82 4.36 -20.36
C LEU A 605 -42.81 5.90 -20.46
N TYR A 606 -43.76 6.50 -21.20
CA TYR A 606 -43.88 7.95 -21.31
C TYR A 606 -44.27 8.62 -19.99
N ARG A 607 -45.14 7.99 -19.19
CA ARG A 607 -45.50 8.45 -17.85
C ARG A 607 -44.28 8.40 -16.92
N GLN A 608 -43.53 7.30 -16.94
CA GLN A 608 -42.29 7.15 -16.17
C GLN A 608 -41.22 8.17 -16.61
N TYR A 609 -41.09 8.43 -17.91
CA TYR A 609 -40.20 9.46 -18.44
C TYR A 609 -40.59 10.87 -17.95
N GLY A 610 -41.90 11.17 -17.91
CA GLY A 610 -42.44 12.39 -17.34
C GLY A 610 -42.06 12.58 -15.86
N GLU A 611 -42.15 11.53 -15.05
CA GLU A 611 -41.75 11.57 -13.63
C GLU A 611 -40.25 11.84 -13.45
N TYR A 612 -39.39 11.21 -14.26
CA TYR A 612 -37.95 11.48 -14.21
C TYR A 612 -37.60 12.89 -14.65
N MET A 613 -38.26 13.41 -15.68
CA MET A 613 -38.08 14.79 -16.13
C MET A 613 -38.52 15.79 -15.06
N MET A 614 -39.63 15.55 -14.38
CA MET A 614 -40.09 16.39 -13.27
C MET A 614 -39.14 16.32 -12.05
N SER A 615 -38.58 15.15 -11.76
CA SER A 615 -37.55 14.98 -10.72
C SER A 615 -36.27 15.75 -11.06
N LEU A 616 -35.84 15.72 -12.32
CA LEU A 616 -34.68 16.47 -12.80
C LEU A 616 -34.90 17.98 -12.70
N VAL A 617 -36.07 18.46 -13.14
CA VAL A 617 -36.46 19.87 -13.01
C VAL A 617 -36.52 20.29 -11.55
N SER A 618 -37.06 19.46 -10.66
CA SER A 618 -37.10 19.74 -9.22
C SER A 618 -35.69 19.86 -8.62
N GLN A 619 -34.76 18.97 -8.99
CA GLN A 619 -33.37 19.07 -8.54
C GLN A 619 -32.68 20.34 -9.04
N ILE A 620 -32.93 20.75 -10.30
CA ILE A 620 -32.39 22.00 -10.87
C ILE A 620 -32.94 23.22 -10.13
N LEU A 621 -34.23 23.24 -9.82
CA LEU A 621 -34.88 24.33 -9.08
C LEU A 621 -34.36 24.44 -7.64
N ILE A 622 -34.04 23.31 -6.99
CA ILE A 622 -33.39 23.29 -5.67
C ILE A 622 -31.95 23.85 -5.75
N GLY A 623 -31.25 23.63 -6.85
CA GLY A 623 -29.86 24.07 -7.06
C GLY A 623 -29.69 25.55 -7.46
N GLN A 624 -30.75 26.25 -7.85
CA GLN A 624 -30.74 27.68 -8.16
C GLN A 624 -31.33 28.47 -6.98
N GLU A 625 -30.50 29.01 -6.09
CA GLU A 625 -31.00 29.86 -5.02
C GLU A 625 -31.78 31.07 -5.60
N SER A 626 -33.04 31.22 -5.15
CA SER A 626 -34.00 32.32 -5.37
C SER A 626 -34.82 32.37 -6.67
N VAL A 627 -35.96 31.68 -6.73
CA VAL A 627 -37.18 32.20 -7.37
C VAL A 627 -38.41 31.75 -6.56
N ALA A 628 -39.29 32.69 -6.22
CA ALA A 628 -40.52 32.44 -5.48
C ALA A 628 -41.39 31.36 -6.16
N LEU A 629 -41.73 30.31 -5.41
CA LEU A 629 -42.58 29.17 -5.80
C LEU A 629 -44.01 29.53 -6.24
N SER A 630 -44.38 30.81 -6.32
CA SER A 630 -45.77 31.24 -6.51
C SER A 630 -46.16 31.65 -7.94
N HIS A 631 -45.25 31.65 -8.92
CA HIS A 631 -45.54 32.21 -10.26
C HIS A 631 -45.36 31.27 -11.47
N ILE A 632 -44.98 30.00 -11.27
CA ILE A 632 -44.82 29.04 -12.39
C ILE A 632 -45.64 27.74 -12.19
N LEU A 633 -46.45 27.64 -11.13
CA LEU A 633 -47.56 26.68 -11.14
C LEU A 633 -48.64 27.20 -12.10
N PRO A 634 -49.17 26.38 -13.01
CA PRO A 634 -50.23 26.81 -13.90
C PRO A 634 -51.39 27.35 -13.04
N LYS A 635 -51.84 28.57 -13.36
CA LYS A 635 -53.11 29.10 -12.88
C LYS A 635 -54.15 28.00 -13.09
N THR A 636 -54.72 27.51 -11.99
CA THR A 636 -55.88 26.64 -11.99
C THR A 636 -56.92 27.21 -12.95
N SER A 637 -57.09 26.57 -14.11
CA SER A 637 -58.28 26.77 -14.93
C SER A 637 -59.46 26.24 -14.13
N SER A 638 -60.31 27.16 -13.68
CA SER A 638 -61.74 26.97 -13.35
C SER A 638 -62.14 25.59 -12.78
N ARG A 639 -62.18 25.48 -11.45
CA ARG A 639 -62.98 24.46 -10.76
C ARG A 639 -64.47 24.75 -10.99
N THR A 640 -65.07 24.00 -11.91
CA THR A 640 -66.52 23.83 -12.02
C THR A 640 -66.84 22.36 -11.78
N GLN A 641 -67.63 22.10 -10.74
CA GLN A 641 -68.24 20.83 -10.31
C GLN A 641 -67.58 19.55 -10.85
N SER A 642 -66.52 19.10 -10.16
CA SER A 642 -66.05 17.71 -10.26
C SER A 642 -67.21 16.78 -9.90
N SER A 643 -67.53 15.83 -10.77
CA SER A 643 -68.52 14.81 -10.44
C SER A 643 -68.02 13.97 -9.25
N LEU A 644 -68.93 13.34 -8.51
CA LEU A 644 -68.54 12.44 -7.41
C LEU A 644 -67.59 11.34 -7.89
N ALA A 645 -67.77 10.85 -9.11
CA ALA A 645 -66.92 9.83 -9.71
C ALA A 645 -65.48 10.33 -9.91
N ASP A 646 -65.32 11.57 -10.38
CA ASP A 646 -64.01 12.19 -10.58
C ASP A 646 -63.30 12.42 -9.24
N ALA A 647 -64.03 12.92 -8.24
CA ALA A 647 -63.49 13.15 -6.90
C ALA A 647 -63.05 11.84 -6.22
N LEU A 648 -63.80 10.74 -6.41
CA LEU A 648 -63.44 9.42 -5.88
C LEU A 648 -62.24 8.81 -6.60
N ALA A 649 -62.11 9.03 -7.92
CA ALA A 649 -60.95 8.59 -8.69
C ALA A 649 -59.69 9.33 -8.27
N GLU A 650 -59.77 10.64 -8.07
CA GLU A 650 -58.65 11.46 -7.57
C GLU A 650 -58.23 11.03 -6.16
N LEU A 651 -59.19 10.81 -5.25
CA LEU A 651 -58.89 10.34 -3.90
C LEU A 651 -58.19 8.96 -3.91
N ARG A 652 -58.58 8.07 -4.84
CA ARG A 652 -57.95 6.75 -5.01
C ARG A 652 -56.49 6.88 -5.43
N ILE A 653 -56.20 7.78 -6.37
CA ILE A 653 -54.83 8.08 -6.82
C ILE A 653 -54.00 8.67 -5.66
N ALA A 654 -54.60 9.56 -4.87
CA ALA A 654 -53.95 10.16 -3.72
C ALA A 654 -53.54 9.09 -2.68
N ILE A 655 -54.44 8.17 -2.33
CA ILE A 655 -54.19 7.07 -1.37
C ILE A 655 -53.05 6.16 -1.87
N GLU A 656 -53.02 5.85 -3.16
CA GLU A 656 -51.99 4.99 -3.75
C GLU A 656 -50.59 5.62 -3.68
N ALA A 657 -50.50 6.93 -3.95
CA ALA A 657 -49.24 7.66 -4.05
C ALA A 657 -48.55 7.90 -2.70
N GLU A 658 -49.25 7.78 -1.57
CA GLU A 658 -48.66 8.13 -0.26
C GLU A 658 -47.76 7.04 0.31
N VAL A 659 -46.55 7.43 0.71
CA VAL A 659 -45.53 6.49 1.22
C VAL A 659 -45.73 6.16 2.71
N TRP A 660 -46.42 7.03 3.45
CA TRP A 660 -46.60 6.88 4.91
C TRP A 660 -47.79 5.98 5.29
N LEU A 661 -48.72 5.72 4.37
CA LEU A 661 -49.82 4.78 4.59
C LEU A 661 -49.31 3.34 4.53
N THR A 662 -49.60 2.54 5.56
CA THR A 662 -49.28 1.12 5.56
C THR A 662 -50.09 0.40 4.47
N SER A 663 -49.60 -0.75 4.00
CA SER A 663 -50.34 -1.55 3.01
C SER A 663 -51.74 -1.94 3.49
N GLU A 664 -51.89 -2.22 4.80
CA GLU A 664 -53.17 -2.55 5.42
C GLU A 664 -54.14 -1.34 5.46
N ASP A 665 -53.63 -0.15 5.82
CA ASP A 665 -54.43 1.08 5.80
C ASP A 665 -54.83 1.49 4.36
N LYS A 666 -53.97 1.24 3.36
CA LYS A 666 -54.30 1.47 1.94
C LYS A 666 -55.40 0.54 1.46
N ASP A 667 -55.28 -0.76 1.76
CA ASP A 667 -56.28 -1.74 1.36
C ASP A 667 -57.64 -1.44 2.00
N GLU A 668 -57.66 -1.01 3.26
CA GLU A 668 -58.88 -0.60 3.93
C GLU A 668 -59.45 0.70 3.34
N ALA A 669 -58.61 1.70 3.07
CA ALA A 669 -59.05 2.94 2.43
C ALA A 669 -59.63 2.68 1.02
N PHE A 670 -59.04 1.78 0.24
CA PHE A 670 -59.59 1.41 -1.07
C PHE A 670 -60.94 0.72 -0.97
N LYS A 671 -61.15 -0.17 0.01
CA LYS A 671 -62.47 -0.77 0.25
C LYS A 671 -63.52 0.29 0.56
N GLN A 672 -63.19 1.27 1.39
CA GLN A 672 -64.12 2.35 1.73
C GLN A 672 -64.44 3.25 0.53
N VAL A 673 -63.45 3.55 -0.33
CA VAL A 673 -63.67 4.26 -1.59
C VAL A 673 -64.57 3.45 -2.54
N ASP A 674 -64.35 2.13 -2.66
CA ASP A 674 -65.19 1.27 -3.50
C ASP A 674 -66.63 1.16 -3.00
N ILE A 675 -66.85 1.20 -1.68
CA ILE A 675 -68.18 1.30 -1.07
C ILE A 675 -68.87 2.59 -1.52
N LEU A 676 -68.17 3.73 -1.50
CA LEU A 676 -68.69 5.02 -1.93
C LEU A 676 -68.96 5.06 -3.44
N VAL A 677 -68.12 4.42 -4.27
CA VAL A 677 -68.33 4.32 -5.73
C VAL A 677 -69.58 3.50 -6.07
N LYS A 678 -69.89 2.46 -5.29
CA LYS A 678 -71.07 1.59 -5.52
C LYS A 678 -72.40 2.25 -5.13
N MET A 679 -72.37 3.32 -4.33
CA MET A 679 -73.58 4.03 -3.90
C MET A 679 -74.04 5.02 -4.98
N LYS A 680 -74.83 4.52 -5.93
CA LYS A 680 -75.40 5.35 -7.00
C LYS A 680 -76.57 6.24 -6.57
N ASP A 681 -77.21 5.93 -5.44
CA ASP A 681 -78.36 6.68 -4.92
C ASP A 681 -78.34 6.77 -3.38
N LEU A 682 -78.33 8.00 -2.87
CA LEU A 682 -78.30 8.35 -1.43
C LEU A 682 -79.71 8.64 -0.87
N SER A 683 -80.76 8.33 -1.62
CA SER A 683 -82.16 8.56 -1.24
C SER A 683 -82.67 7.67 -0.10
N THR A 684 -81.97 6.57 0.23
CA THR A 684 -82.38 5.64 1.29
C THR A 684 -81.57 5.83 2.58
N ALA A 685 -82.23 5.74 3.73
CA ALA A 685 -81.61 5.91 5.06
C ALA A 685 -80.47 4.89 5.33
N GLU A 686 -80.54 3.71 4.70
CA GLU A 686 -79.51 2.67 4.82
C GLU A 686 -78.23 3.04 4.05
N ASN A 687 -78.35 3.56 2.82
CA ASN A 687 -77.20 4.00 2.02
C ASN A 687 -76.53 5.23 2.64
N GLN A 688 -77.31 6.15 3.22
CA GLN A 688 -76.76 7.30 3.95
C GLN A 688 -75.95 6.88 5.18
N LYS A 689 -76.41 5.86 5.91
CA LYS A 689 -75.71 5.32 7.08
C LYS A 689 -74.38 4.66 6.69
N LEU A 690 -74.39 3.89 5.60
CA LEU A 690 -73.18 3.23 5.08
C LEU A 690 -72.17 4.25 4.52
N ALA A 691 -72.63 5.27 3.78
CA ALA A 691 -71.78 6.35 3.27
C ALA A 691 -71.10 7.12 4.42
N LYS A 692 -71.86 7.48 5.47
CA LYS A 692 -71.31 8.13 6.67
C LYS A 692 -70.27 7.26 7.38
N SER A 693 -70.49 5.95 7.44
CA SER A 693 -69.53 5.01 8.02
C SER A 693 -68.22 4.98 7.22
N ALA A 694 -68.29 4.84 5.90
CA ALA A 694 -67.11 4.81 5.02
C ALA A 694 -66.30 6.11 5.09
N ILE A 695 -66.99 7.26 5.13
CA ILE A 695 -66.34 8.58 5.26
C ILE A 695 -65.64 8.74 6.60
N ASN A 696 -66.21 8.25 7.70
CA ASN A 696 -65.57 8.37 9.02
C ASN A 696 -64.29 7.53 9.10
N ILE A 697 -64.29 6.32 8.54
CA ILE A 697 -63.10 5.47 8.46
C ILE A 697 -62.02 6.12 7.60
N LEU A 698 -62.38 6.65 6.42
CA LEU A 698 -61.44 7.39 5.57
C LEU A 698 -60.88 8.64 6.26
N ARG A 699 -61.72 9.37 7.00
CA ARG A 699 -61.28 10.55 7.76
C ARG A 699 -60.27 10.18 8.85
N GLU A 700 -60.48 9.05 9.53
CA GLU A 700 -59.55 8.56 10.55
C GLU A 700 -58.21 8.18 9.93
N ILE A 701 -58.21 7.41 8.83
CA ILE A 701 -56.99 7.01 8.11
C ILE A 701 -56.21 8.22 7.61
N ILE A 702 -56.88 9.17 6.93
CA ILE A 702 -56.27 10.39 6.40
C ILE A 702 -55.82 11.33 7.53
N GLY A 703 -56.49 11.27 8.69
CA GLY A 703 -56.19 12.06 9.88
C GLY A 703 -54.91 11.65 10.63
N LYS A 704 -54.36 10.45 10.37
CA LYS A 704 -53.19 9.92 11.09
C LYS A 704 -51.90 10.73 10.86
N HIS A 705 -51.81 11.57 9.82
CA HIS A 705 -50.57 12.29 9.49
C HIS A 705 -50.78 13.81 9.24
N PRO A 706 -49.96 14.70 9.84
CA PRO A 706 -50.12 16.15 9.70
C PRO A 706 -49.86 16.66 8.27
N ALA A 707 -48.94 16.03 7.52
CA ALA A 707 -48.51 16.47 6.19
C ALA A 707 -49.46 16.11 5.02
N ALA A 708 -50.60 15.48 5.30
CA ALA A 708 -51.57 15.03 4.28
C ALA A 708 -52.50 16.17 3.76
N GLU A 709 -52.01 17.42 3.68
CA GLU A 709 -52.81 18.62 3.34
C GLU A 709 -53.52 18.53 1.98
N TRP A 710 -52.86 17.95 0.98
CA TRP A 710 -53.41 17.81 -0.37
C TRP A 710 -54.44 16.67 -0.44
N MET A 711 -54.16 15.52 0.18
CA MET A 711 -55.12 14.42 0.31
C MET A 711 -56.38 14.82 1.09
N LYS A 712 -56.24 15.69 2.10
CA LYS A 712 -57.38 16.29 2.81
C LYS A 712 -58.22 17.18 1.90
N ALA A 713 -57.61 17.86 0.93
CA ALA A 713 -58.34 18.67 -0.05
C ALA A 713 -59.17 17.81 -1.02
N ASP A 714 -58.61 16.69 -1.48
CA ASP A 714 -59.30 15.74 -2.37
C ASP A 714 -60.42 14.98 -1.62
N PHE A 715 -60.15 14.59 -0.37
CA PHE A 715 -61.16 14.01 0.50
C PHE A 715 -62.31 14.99 0.80
N LYS A 716 -61.99 16.27 0.99
CA LYS A 716 -63.00 17.33 1.18
C LYS A 716 -63.88 17.52 -0.05
N LEU A 717 -63.33 17.36 -1.27
CA LEU A 717 -64.11 17.36 -2.50
C LEU A 717 -65.10 16.20 -2.53
N VAL A 718 -64.69 14.99 -2.16
CA VAL A 718 -65.58 13.81 -2.07
C VAL A 718 -66.72 14.06 -1.07
N VAL A 719 -66.40 14.56 0.13
CA VAL A 719 -67.42 14.87 1.16
C VAL A 719 -68.41 15.93 0.67
N ASN A 720 -67.91 17.00 0.05
CA ASN A 720 -68.77 18.05 -0.49
C ASN A 720 -69.68 17.48 -1.61
N SER A 721 -69.15 16.66 -2.50
CA SER A 721 -69.92 16.06 -3.61
C SER A 721 -71.00 15.07 -3.14
N LEU A 722 -70.85 14.47 -1.96
CA LEU A 722 -71.84 13.53 -1.38
C LEU A 722 -72.97 14.22 -0.60
N PHE A 723 -72.72 15.38 0.00
CA PHE A 723 -73.66 16.05 0.92
C PHE A 723 -74.15 17.42 0.43
N LEU A 724 -74.06 17.71 -0.87
CA LEU A 724 -74.48 19.00 -1.45
C LEU A 724 -75.99 19.35 -1.32
N ASN A 725 -76.79 18.60 -0.56
CA ASN A 725 -78.22 18.86 -0.31
C ASN A 725 -78.66 18.74 1.18
N GLU A 726 -77.76 18.80 2.16
CA GLU A 726 -78.12 19.14 3.56
C GLU A 726 -77.10 20.09 4.21
#